data_AF-A0A842SBE1-F1
#
_entry.id   AF-A0A842SBE1-F1
#
_cell.length_a   1.000
_cell.length_b   1.000
_cell.length_c   1.000
_cell.angle_alpha   90.00
_cell.angle_beta   90.00
_cell.angle_gamma   90.00
#
_symmetry.space_group_name_H-M   'P 1'
#
loop_
_entity.id
_entity.type
_entity.pdbx_description
1 polymer ?
#
loop_
_entity_poly.entity_id
_entity_poly.type
_entity_poly.pdbx_seq_one_letter_code
_entity_poly.pdbx_strand_id
1 'polypeptide(L)'
;MANYVNGIVIVLFLPLYPLYFFIFDFNDKKPLEKLAYTFVSNLSFYIICGYIGQLSGLALNSIFFFLVVIITFITLVILAILRAFKDYNENTLRENSENISQPHISLKKYIQKLLFCNINSILLCSFLFLLGALFLVAFSVFHSLDSLYHITIIKVIDTRKQLPLDDYFGSMGLHILGIAFHYFSGVDFLEIPKFYVFYSIPIFSVILFILLKKAFKNKNVAIFGVFFIEGGSVIIIRTMNIFWPTGLTLCQMLFIFYLLYSRAEKFIEKDTIEMSDIMKNIRLTYPLIITLFITSILTHSLIALILLITYAWVFLLYFIRDLRRGIDILIIIFLFLLIFIFIFLDLGVGHLRFLILIDPQVIQNLNIYFIIFGLGGLLIGLMIIRKYVRDIKFTNKTIFFNFSKNEIESVKKFEKRVIIPFVTFLIVGVSIVLFSVNPWFGFLSSKIILFVKFTVVLFLGIWGYKAIDTSSKGQFLFRWFIGGLLLVIVGTLFDVLFLKQYYFGRIIEISMFLLLIGFVAYYYKMFKLGLMKQQIFKIFLIFIITFSLIGTFMEMENYEQVQKRDLQVFQQYAKFSNDSNIFLIEFGFQHGLNYFYYPYEENNKSIRISSIQIYVYFGENEIIYDYLDPDTHFNEIGENVLQKLKKQYQNDVYFLLTERVSTSAFKNDIPIETLEEYYNMSYLSRVFSAKAIDGSERPLYWIV
;
A
#
# COMPACT_ATOMS: atom_id res chain seq x y z
N MET A 1 -20.15 13.12 -9.75
CA MET A 1 -20.47 12.14 -8.67
C MET A 1 -21.26 10.92 -9.17
N ALA A 2 -22.40 11.05 -9.86
CA ALA A 2 -23.18 9.89 -10.34
C ALA A 2 -22.36 8.96 -11.27
N ASN A 3 -21.67 9.55 -12.25
CA ASN A 3 -20.72 8.86 -13.14
C ASN A 3 -19.63 8.08 -12.39
N TYR A 4 -19.08 8.68 -11.33
CA TYR A 4 -18.09 8.05 -10.48
C TYR A 4 -18.65 6.84 -9.71
N VAL A 5 -19.85 6.97 -9.15
CA VAL A 5 -20.55 5.85 -8.48
C VAL A 5 -20.81 4.70 -9.45
N ASN A 6 -21.21 4.98 -10.69
CA ASN A 6 -21.39 3.96 -11.72
C ASN A 6 -20.09 3.20 -12.00
N GLY A 7 -18.98 3.92 -12.15
CA GLY A 7 -17.65 3.32 -12.30
C GLY A 7 -17.29 2.39 -11.14
N ILE A 8 -17.52 2.83 -9.90
CA ILE A 8 -17.27 1.99 -8.71
C ILE A 8 -18.13 0.73 -8.77
N VAL A 9 -19.43 0.88 -9.01
CA VAL A 9 -20.37 -0.25 -8.99
C VAL A 9 -19.97 -1.28 -10.03
N ILE A 10 -19.64 -0.86 -11.25
CA ILE A 10 -19.21 -1.76 -12.31
C ILE A 10 -17.88 -2.40 -11.91
N VAL A 11 -16.81 -1.63 -11.67
CA VAL A 11 -15.47 -2.17 -11.42
C VAL A 11 -15.40 -3.05 -10.16
N LEU A 12 -16.16 -2.71 -9.10
CA LEU A 12 -16.11 -3.46 -7.85
C LEU A 12 -17.09 -4.62 -7.76
N PHE A 13 -18.24 -4.57 -8.44
CA PHE A 13 -19.25 -5.62 -8.31
C PHE A 13 -19.41 -6.47 -9.58
N LEU A 14 -19.12 -5.94 -10.77
CA LEU A 14 -19.27 -6.66 -12.04
C LEU A 14 -17.87 -6.89 -12.65
N PRO A 15 -17.40 -8.14 -12.81
CA PRO A 15 -18.20 -9.22 -13.39
C PRO A 15 -18.35 -10.48 -12.55
N LEU A 16 -17.54 -10.69 -11.51
CA LEU A 16 -17.48 -11.98 -10.82
C LEU A 16 -18.52 -12.14 -9.71
N TYR A 17 -19.40 -11.18 -9.46
CA TYR A 17 -20.43 -11.32 -8.43
C TYR A 17 -21.23 -12.64 -8.52
N PRO A 18 -21.65 -13.14 -9.71
CA PRO A 18 -22.39 -14.40 -9.80
C PRO A 18 -21.56 -15.64 -9.41
N LEU A 19 -20.22 -15.59 -9.53
CA LEU A 19 -19.29 -16.67 -9.13
C LEU A 19 -19.47 -17.07 -7.66
N TYR A 20 -19.90 -16.14 -6.80
CA TYR A 20 -20.06 -16.40 -5.37
C TYR A 20 -21.33 -17.15 -4.98
N PHE A 21 -22.26 -17.32 -5.92
CA PHE A 21 -23.34 -18.29 -5.77
C PHE A 21 -22.87 -19.74 -5.96
N PHE A 22 -21.69 -19.95 -6.56
CA PHE A 22 -21.11 -21.28 -6.78
C PHE A 22 -20.06 -21.66 -5.74
N ILE A 23 -19.15 -20.74 -5.43
CA ILE A 23 -17.97 -21.07 -4.62
C ILE A 23 -18.33 -21.21 -3.14
N PHE A 24 -19.39 -20.54 -2.69
CA PHE A 24 -19.80 -20.54 -1.29
C PHE A 24 -21.23 -21.05 -1.18
N ASP A 25 -21.43 -22.13 -0.41
CA ASP A 25 -22.77 -22.51 0.03
C ASP A 25 -23.48 -21.29 0.60
N PHE A 26 -24.72 -21.08 0.15
CA PHE A 26 -25.53 -19.91 0.49
C PHE A 26 -25.63 -19.70 2.01
N ASN A 27 -25.53 -20.78 2.77
CA ASN A 27 -25.76 -20.83 4.21
C ASN A 27 -24.51 -20.57 5.09
N ASP A 28 -23.29 -20.75 4.58
CA ASP A 28 -22.11 -20.93 5.45
C ASP A 28 -21.15 -19.73 5.58
N LYS A 29 -21.29 -18.68 4.75
CA LYS A 29 -20.39 -17.50 4.81
C LYS A 29 -21.08 -16.18 5.11
N LYS A 30 -20.44 -15.40 6.00
CA LYS A 30 -20.87 -14.06 6.43
C LYS A 30 -20.82 -13.08 5.24
N PRO A 31 -21.85 -12.24 5.01
CA PRO A 31 -21.94 -11.41 3.80
C PRO A 31 -20.75 -10.48 3.53
N LEU A 32 -20.12 -9.95 4.58
CA LEU A 32 -18.92 -9.09 4.46
C LEU A 32 -17.70 -9.84 3.89
N GLU A 33 -17.57 -11.14 4.17
CA GLU A 33 -16.52 -11.93 3.55
C GLU A 33 -16.79 -12.06 2.04
N LYS A 34 -18.03 -12.35 1.64
CA LYS A 34 -18.43 -12.42 0.22
C LYS A 34 -18.15 -11.11 -0.52
N LEU A 35 -18.42 -9.97 0.12
CA LEU A 35 -18.12 -8.65 -0.42
C LEU A 35 -16.60 -8.43 -0.60
N ALA A 36 -15.79 -8.82 0.41
CA ALA A 36 -14.33 -8.76 0.30
C ALA A 36 -13.81 -9.63 -0.86
N TYR A 37 -14.31 -10.87 -0.99
CA TYR A 37 -13.96 -11.74 -2.10
C TYR A 37 -14.30 -11.07 -3.43
N THR A 38 -15.52 -10.54 -3.57
CA THR A 38 -16.00 -9.90 -4.80
C THR A 38 -15.10 -8.77 -5.24
N PHE A 39 -14.76 -7.87 -4.31
CA PHE A 39 -13.89 -6.74 -4.60
C PHE A 39 -12.53 -7.21 -5.06
N VAL A 40 -11.83 -8.03 -4.27
CA VAL A 40 -10.45 -8.41 -4.60
C VAL A 40 -10.39 -9.26 -5.88
N SER A 41 -11.35 -10.15 -6.13
CA SER A 41 -11.36 -10.94 -7.36
C SER A 41 -11.72 -10.11 -8.60
N ASN A 42 -12.64 -9.15 -8.51
CA ASN A 42 -12.94 -8.27 -9.64
C ASN A 42 -11.74 -7.42 -10.03
N LEU A 43 -10.96 -6.95 -9.05
CA LEU A 43 -9.69 -6.27 -9.31
C LEU A 43 -8.71 -7.15 -10.06
N SER A 44 -8.53 -8.36 -9.58
CA SER A 44 -7.67 -9.34 -10.25
C SER A 44 -8.17 -9.66 -11.66
N PHE A 45 -9.48 -9.74 -11.86
CA PHE A 45 -10.09 -9.99 -13.16
C PHE A 45 -9.70 -8.91 -14.18
N TYR A 46 -9.90 -7.62 -13.86
CA TYR A 46 -9.56 -6.54 -14.79
C TYR A 46 -8.09 -6.53 -15.15
N ILE A 47 -7.21 -6.72 -14.16
CA ILE A 47 -5.75 -6.79 -14.38
C ILE A 47 -5.42 -7.92 -15.34
N ILE A 48 -5.91 -9.13 -15.09
CA ILE A 48 -5.68 -10.30 -15.95
C ILE A 48 -6.19 -10.04 -17.36
N CYS A 49 -7.42 -9.54 -17.50
CA CYS A 49 -8.00 -9.25 -18.81
C CYS A 49 -7.21 -8.19 -19.58
N GLY A 50 -6.72 -7.14 -18.91
CA GLY A 50 -5.88 -6.13 -19.55
C GLY A 50 -4.57 -6.72 -20.11
N TYR A 51 -3.89 -7.56 -19.33
CA TYR A 51 -2.67 -8.24 -19.79
C TYR A 51 -2.94 -9.27 -20.88
N ILE A 52 -3.98 -10.09 -20.75
CA ILE A 52 -4.35 -11.07 -21.79
C ILE A 52 -4.75 -10.35 -23.08
N GLY A 53 -5.51 -9.25 -22.99
CA GLY A 53 -5.86 -8.42 -24.13
C GLY A 53 -4.62 -7.90 -24.86
N GLN A 54 -3.66 -7.34 -24.11
CA GLN A 54 -2.38 -6.90 -24.64
C GLN A 54 -1.60 -8.03 -25.32
N LEU A 55 -1.46 -9.19 -24.66
CA LEU A 55 -0.74 -10.35 -25.19
C LEU A 55 -1.42 -10.94 -26.43
N SER A 56 -2.74 -10.78 -26.56
CA SER A 56 -3.51 -11.21 -27.72
C SER A 56 -3.51 -10.19 -28.85
N GLY A 57 -2.83 -9.05 -28.69
CA GLY A 57 -2.80 -7.95 -29.66
C GLY A 57 -4.12 -7.19 -29.79
N LEU A 58 -5.04 -7.34 -28.82
CA LEU A 58 -6.33 -6.64 -28.83
C LEU A 58 -6.18 -5.20 -28.35
N ALA A 59 -6.89 -4.28 -29.00
CA ALA A 59 -6.95 -2.89 -28.59
C ALA A 59 -7.72 -2.75 -27.26
N LEU A 60 -7.05 -2.22 -26.23
CA LEU A 60 -7.58 -1.97 -24.89
C LEU A 60 -8.46 -0.70 -24.87
N ASN A 61 -9.60 -0.75 -25.57
CA ASN A 61 -10.60 0.30 -25.60
C ASN A 61 -11.80 0.00 -24.67
N SER A 62 -12.74 0.95 -24.58
CA SER A 62 -13.95 0.80 -23.78
C SER A 62 -14.81 -0.40 -24.19
N ILE A 63 -14.89 -0.68 -25.49
CA ILE A 63 -15.65 -1.82 -26.06
C ILE A 63 -15.03 -3.15 -25.60
N PHE A 64 -13.71 -3.28 -25.61
CA PHE A 64 -13.01 -4.47 -25.13
C PHE A 64 -13.37 -4.79 -23.68
N PHE A 65 -13.20 -3.82 -22.76
CA PHE A 65 -13.52 -4.03 -21.36
C PHE A 65 -15.01 -4.29 -21.13
N PHE A 66 -15.90 -3.62 -21.87
CA PHE A 66 -17.33 -3.83 -21.79
C PHE A 66 -17.73 -5.25 -22.22
N LEU A 67 -17.25 -5.73 -23.36
CA LEU A 67 -17.53 -7.09 -23.87
C LEU A 67 -16.99 -8.15 -22.91
N VAL A 68 -15.77 -7.98 -22.41
CA VAL A 68 -15.14 -8.89 -21.45
C VAL A 68 -15.97 -9.02 -20.17
N VAL A 69 -16.47 -7.90 -19.63
CA VAL A 69 -17.34 -7.89 -18.45
C VAL A 69 -18.67 -8.59 -18.74
N ILE A 70 -19.33 -8.27 -19.85
CA ILE A 70 -20.64 -8.85 -20.21
C ILE A 70 -20.54 -10.35 -20.45
N ILE A 71 -19.59 -10.78 -21.28
CA ILE A 71 -19.41 -12.20 -21.62
C ILE A 71 -19.12 -12.99 -20.34
N THR A 72 -18.23 -12.49 -19.48
CA THR A 72 -17.91 -13.14 -18.21
C THR A 72 -19.13 -13.22 -17.30
N PHE A 73 -19.85 -12.10 -17.14
CA PHE A 73 -21.02 -12.04 -16.27
C PHE A 73 -22.12 -13.01 -16.75
N ILE A 74 -22.47 -12.99 -18.03
CA ILE A 74 -23.47 -13.88 -18.63
C ILE A 74 -23.04 -15.34 -18.48
N THR A 75 -21.77 -15.66 -18.75
CA THR A 75 -21.24 -17.02 -18.61
C THR A 75 -21.39 -17.51 -17.17
N LEU A 76 -21.05 -16.69 -16.19
CA LEU A 76 -21.21 -17.04 -14.78
C LEU A 76 -22.68 -17.15 -14.37
N VAL A 77 -23.58 -16.33 -14.90
CA VAL A 77 -25.02 -16.48 -14.65
C VAL A 77 -25.56 -17.79 -15.24
N ILE A 78 -25.21 -18.12 -16.49
CA ILE A 78 -25.62 -19.37 -17.15
C ILE A 78 -25.14 -20.58 -16.35
N LEU A 79 -23.87 -20.60 -15.97
CA LEU A 79 -23.31 -21.65 -15.14
C LEU A 79 -24.11 -21.78 -13.82
N ALA A 80 -24.59 -20.65 -13.24
CA ALA A 80 -25.22 -20.63 -11.92
C ALA A 80 -26.60 -21.26 -11.99
N ILE A 81 -27.30 -20.91 -13.06
CA ILE A 81 -28.58 -21.49 -13.43
C ILE A 81 -28.41 -23.00 -13.70
N LEU A 82 -27.42 -23.41 -14.50
CA LEU A 82 -27.16 -24.84 -14.79
C LEU A 82 -26.89 -25.66 -13.53
N ARG A 83 -26.12 -25.11 -12.58
CA ARG A 83 -25.88 -25.77 -11.30
C ARG A 83 -27.12 -25.83 -10.44
N ALA A 84 -27.87 -24.72 -10.34
CA ALA A 84 -29.13 -24.70 -9.59
C ALA A 84 -30.13 -25.74 -10.14
N PHE A 85 -30.19 -25.92 -11.46
CA PHE A 85 -30.98 -26.98 -12.09
C PHE A 85 -30.47 -28.38 -11.76
N LYS A 86 -29.15 -28.60 -11.71
CA LYS A 86 -28.57 -29.89 -11.31
C LYS A 86 -28.89 -30.21 -9.85
N ASP A 87 -28.68 -29.25 -8.95
CA ASP A 87 -28.96 -29.40 -7.52
C ASP A 87 -30.47 -29.59 -7.27
N TYR A 88 -31.33 -28.89 -8.03
CA TYR A 88 -32.78 -29.11 -8.00
C TYR A 88 -33.15 -30.51 -8.47
N ASN A 89 -32.61 -30.99 -9.61
CA ASN A 89 -32.91 -32.33 -10.11
C ASN A 89 -32.43 -33.43 -9.14
N GLU A 90 -31.23 -33.30 -8.57
CA GLU A 90 -30.69 -34.23 -7.56
C GLU A 90 -31.51 -34.20 -6.25
N ASN A 91 -32.02 -33.03 -5.86
CA ASN A 91 -32.90 -32.90 -4.69
C ASN A 91 -34.32 -33.37 -4.98
N THR A 92 -34.92 -33.14 -6.14
CA THR A 92 -36.25 -33.71 -6.50
C THR A 92 -36.23 -35.23 -6.65
N LEU A 93 -35.07 -35.82 -6.98
CA LEU A 93 -34.88 -37.28 -6.93
C LEU A 93 -34.71 -37.80 -5.49
N ARG A 94 -34.40 -36.93 -4.52
CA ARG A 94 -34.29 -37.25 -3.08
C ARG A 94 -35.50 -36.82 -2.24
N GLU A 95 -36.27 -35.84 -2.68
CA GLU A 95 -37.43 -35.24 -2.00
C GLU A 95 -38.74 -36.02 -2.25
N ASN A 96 -38.65 -37.35 -2.28
CA ASN A 96 -39.80 -38.20 -1.91
C ASN A 96 -39.87 -38.44 -0.39
N SER A 97 -39.08 -37.74 0.41
CA SER A 97 -39.23 -37.68 1.87
C SER A 97 -38.79 -36.30 2.40
N GLU A 98 -39.76 -35.63 3.04
CA GLU A 98 -39.66 -34.45 3.91
C GLU A 98 -39.81 -33.05 3.26
N ASN A 99 -40.89 -32.38 3.69
CA ASN A 99 -41.24 -30.99 3.41
C ASN A 99 -40.14 -30.02 3.86
N ILE A 100 -39.37 -29.47 2.92
CA ILE A 100 -38.49 -28.33 3.18
C ILE A 100 -39.26 -27.05 2.92
N SER A 101 -39.62 -26.34 4.00
CA SER A 101 -40.12 -24.97 3.94
C SER A 101 -39.07 -24.06 3.30
N GLN A 102 -39.37 -23.51 2.12
CA GLN A 102 -38.51 -22.52 1.47
C GLN A 102 -38.49 -21.20 2.26
N PRO A 103 -37.32 -20.66 2.63
CA PRO A 103 -37.26 -19.37 3.29
C PRO A 103 -37.45 -18.26 2.25
N HIS A 104 -38.53 -17.47 2.39
CA HIS A 104 -38.73 -16.26 1.59
C HIS A 104 -37.56 -15.29 1.77
N ILE A 105 -36.76 -15.12 0.72
CA ILE A 105 -35.64 -14.17 0.67
C ILE A 105 -36.21 -12.77 0.41
N SER A 106 -36.34 -11.98 1.48
CA SER A 106 -36.60 -10.55 1.37
C SER A 106 -35.26 -9.81 1.33
N LEU A 107 -34.93 -9.16 0.20
CA LEU A 107 -33.77 -8.28 0.06
C LEU A 107 -33.77 -7.20 1.15
N LYS A 108 -34.95 -6.71 1.54
CA LYS A 108 -35.13 -5.77 2.65
C LYS A 108 -34.71 -6.36 4.00
N LYS A 109 -35.14 -7.59 4.34
CA LYS A 109 -34.67 -8.29 5.56
C LYS A 109 -33.18 -8.61 5.48
N TYR A 110 -32.66 -8.94 4.30
CA TYR A 110 -31.24 -9.23 4.07
C TYR A 110 -30.37 -7.98 4.29
N ILE A 111 -30.72 -6.86 3.65
CA ILE A 111 -30.08 -5.54 3.81
C ILE A 111 -30.25 -5.04 5.25
N GLN A 112 -31.44 -5.21 5.86
CA GLN A 112 -31.64 -4.88 7.27
C GLN A 112 -30.71 -5.68 8.19
N LYS A 113 -30.54 -6.98 7.94
CA LYS A 113 -29.60 -7.83 8.69
C LYS A 113 -28.13 -7.49 8.42
N LEU A 114 -27.80 -6.96 7.24
CA LEU A 114 -26.45 -6.55 6.83
C LEU A 114 -26.02 -5.18 7.39
N LEU A 115 -26.90 -4.18 7.29
CA LEU A 115 -26.61 -2.77 7.61
C LEU A 115 -27.04 -2.35 9.03
N PHE A 116 -28.09 -2.94 9.63
CA PHE A 116 -28.62 -2.52 10.95
C PHE A 116 -28.02 -3.29 12.14
N CYS A 117 -26.95 -4.05 11.95
CA CYS A 117 -26.30 -4.75 13.04
C CYS A 117 -25.35 -3.80 13.80
N ASN A 118 -25.82 -3.17 14.87
CA ASN A 118 -25.06 -2.36 15.85
C ASN A 118 -24.68 -0.94 15.39
N ILE A 119 -25.01 0.06 16.22
CA ILE A 119 -24.67 1.48 16.04
C ILE A 119 -23.18 1.69 15.72
N ASN A 120 -22.29 0.89 16.31
CA ASN A 120 -20.85 0.97 16.03
C ASN A 120 -20.50 0.69 14.56
N SER A 121 -21.26 -0.18 13.87
CA SER A 121 -21.05 -0.46 12.45
C SER A 121 -21.52 0.71 11.58
N ILE A 122 -22.66 1.31 11.91
CA ILE A 122 -23.18 2.50 11.21
C ILE A 122 -22.21 3.67 11.40
N LEU A 123 -21.71 3.87 12.62
CA LEU A 123 -20.73 4.90 12.94
C LEU A 123 -19.41 4.69 12.19
N LEU A 124 -18.92 3.45 12.09
CA LEU A 124 -17.72 3.16 11.30
C LEU A 124 -17.94 3.46 9.81
N CYS A 125 -19.03 2.99 9.22
CA CYS A 125 -19.34 3.28 7.81
C CYS A 125 -19.46 4.79 7.56
N SER A 126 -20.12 5.51 8.47
CA SER A 126 -20.25 6.97 8.41
C SER A 126 -18.88 7.64 8.52
N PHE A 127 -18.02 7.19 9.45
CA PHE A 127 -16.65 7.69 9.60
C PHE A 127 -15.82 7.47 8.33
N LEU A 128 -15.81 6.26 7.75
CA LEU A 128 -15.04 5.97 6.54
C LEU A 128 -15.53 6.80 5.34
N PHE A 129 -16.85 7.00 5.22
CA PHE A 129 -17.41 7.85 4.19
C PHE A 129 -17.03 9.32 4.38
N LEU A 130 -17.14 9.83 5.61
CA LEU A 130 -16.73 11.20 5.96
C LEU A 130 -15.23 11.40 5.75
N LEU A 131 -14.41 10.41 6.05
CA LEU A 131 -12.98 10.43 5.81
C LEU A 131 -12.68 10.58 4.30
N GLY A 132 -13.33 9.76 3.46
CA GLY A 132 -13.21 9.88 2.00
C GLY A 132 -13.71 11.23 1.47
N ALA A 133 -14.85 11.73 1.98
CA ALA A 133 -15.39 13.04 1.61
C ALA A 133 -14.45 14.18 2.02
N LEU A 134 -13.83 14.07 3.19
CA LEU A 134 -12.90 15.07 3.68
C LEU A 134 -11.63 15.10 2.83
N PHE A 135 -11.10 13.95 2.40
CA PHE A 135 -9.99 13.92 1.42
C PHE A 135 -10.39 14.48 0.06
N LEU A 136 -11.60 14.22 -0.41
CA LEU A 136 -12.08 14.79 -1.68
C LEU A 136 -12.17 16.32 -1.64
N VAL A 137 -12.60 16.89 -0.52
CA VAL A 137 -12.69 18.34 -0.34
C VAL A 137 -11.31 18.96 -0.10
N ALA A 138 -10.43 18.26 0.61
CA ALA A 138 -9.10 18.74 0.96
C ALA A 138 -8.17 18.92 -0.25
N PHE A 139 -8.44 18.27 -1.38
CA PHE A 139 -7.59 18.38 -2.58
C PHE A 139 -8.37 18.88 -3.80
N SER A 140 -7.85 19.93 -4.44
CA SER A 140 -8.37 20.38 -5.74
C SER A 140 -8.19 19.32 -6.84
N VAL A 141 -6.99 18.76 -6.97
CA VAL A 141 -6.59 17.88 -8.09
C VAL A 141 -6.16 16.49 -7.61
N PHE A 142 -5.01 16.29 -6.95
CA PHE A 142 -4.64 15.03 -6.27
C PHE A 142 -3.46 15.23 -5.29
N HIS A 143 -3.04 14.18 -4.57
CA HIS A 143 -2.20 14.25 -3.37
C HIS A 143 -0.67 14.19 -3.62
N SER A 144 -0.18 13.81 -4.80
CA SER A 144 1.28 13.70 -5.07
C SER A 144 1.60 13.90 -6.56
N LEU A 145 2.80 14.43 -6.86
CA LEU A 145 3.37 14.43 -8.22
C LEU A 145 3.54 13.01 -8.78
N ASP A 146 3.72 12.02 -7.91
CA ASP A 146 3.75 10.60 -8.28
C ASP A 146 2.46 10.15 -8.97
N SER A 147 1.32 10.71 -8.56
CA SER A 147 0.03 10.40 -9.19
C SER A 147 0.00 10.86 -10.65
N LEU A 148 0.69 11.94 -11.02
CA LEU A 148 0.80 12.37 -12.43
C LEU A 148 1.47 11.33 -13.30
N TYR A 149 2.49 10.66 -12.78
CA TYR A 149 3.16 9.61 -13.53
C TYR A 149 2.18 8.50 -13.91
N HIS A 150 1.40 8.04 -12.93
CA HIS A 150 0.39 7.01 -13.14
C HIS A 150 -0.76 7.47 -14.04
N ILE A 151 -1.24 8.71 -13.88
CA ILE A 151 -2.24 9.30 -14.78
C ILE A 151 -1.69 9.39 -16.21
N THR A 152 -0.43 9.77 -16.39
CA THR A 152 0.23 9.83 -17.71
C THR A 152 0.17 8.47 -18.37
N ILE A 153 0.55 7.40 -17.65
CA ILE A 153 0.46 6.03 -18.18
C ILE A 153 -0.97 5.66 -18.56
N ILE A 154 -1.97 6.02 -17.76
CA ILE A 154 -3.39 5.74 -18.09
C ILE A 154 -3.80 6.46 -19.39
N LYS A 155 -3.42 7.72 -19.53
CA LYS A 155 -3.65 8.52 -20.75
C LYS A 155 -2.93 7.93 -21.97
N VAL A 156 -1.71 7.40 -21.79
CA VAL A 156 -1.00 6.65 -22.83
C VAL A 156 -1.78 5.41 -23.24
N ILE A 157 -2.29 4.64 -22.28
CA ILE A 157 -3.11 3.44 -22.58
C ILE A 157 -4.37 3.84 -23.34
N ASP A 158 -5.04 4.93 -22.95
CA ASP A 158 -6.19 5.43 -23.68
C ASP A 158 -5.83 5.86 -25.11
N THR A 159 -4.71 6.56 -25.31
CA THR A 159 -4.34 7.06 -26.64
C THR A 159 -3.85 5.93 -27.55
N ARG A 160 -2.99 5.04 -27.03
CA ARG A 160 -2.38 3.94 -27.80
C ARG A 160 -3.25 2.69 -27.89
N LYS A 161 -4.25 2.57 -27.01
CA LYS A 161 -5.06 1.36 -26.79
C LYS A 161 -4.21 0.12 -26.49
N GLN A 162 -3.04 0.31 -25.88
CA GLN A 162 -2.06 -0.74 -25.55
C GLN A 162 -1.34 -0.41 -24.23
N LEU A 163 -0.82 -1.44 -23.55
CA LEU A 163 0.01 -1.26 -22.35
C LEU A 163 1.43 -0.84 -22.71
N PRO A 164 1.96 0.27 -22.16
CA PRO A 164 3.33 0.69 -22.40
C PRO A 164 4.31 -0.09 -21.50
N LEU A 165 4.51 -1.38 -21.76
CA LEU A 165 5.21 -2.31 -20.85
C LEU A 165 6.65 -1.92 -20.45
N ASP A 166 7.29 -1.03 -21.21
CA ASP A 166 8.60 -0.45 -20.87
C ASP A 166 8.52 0.57 -19.72
N ASP A 167 7.36 1.18 -19.51
CA ASP A 167 7.11 2.15 -18.44
C ASP A 167 6.74 1.44 -17.13
N TYR A 168 7.00 2.08 -15.99
CA TYR A 168 6.75 1.57 -14.64
C TYR A 168 7.08 0.08 -14.45
N PHE A 169 8.25 -0.35 -14.95
CA PHE A 169 8.78 -1.69 -14.71
C PHE A 169 7.86 -2.83 -15.22
N GLY A 170 6.96 -2.51 -16.15
CA GLY A 170 5.95 -3.42 -16.68
C GLY A 170 4.85 -3.82 -15.69
N SER A 171 4.76 -3.20 -14.50
CA SER A 171 3.77 -3.50 -13.46
C SER A 171 2.51 -2.63 -13.61
N MET A 172 1.66 -2.95 -14.59
CA MET A 172 0.55 -2.11 -15.05
C MET A 172 -0.79 -2.30 -14.32
N GLY A 173 -0.84 -3.06 -13.23
CA GLY A 173 -2.10 -3.39 -12.56
C GLY A 173 -2.95 -2.17 -12.14
N LEU A 174 -2.35 -1.15 -11.54
CA LEU A 174 -3.06 0.10 -11.19
C LEU A 174 -3.58 0.82 -12.44
N HIS A 175 -2.78 0.88 -13.50
CA HIS A 175 -3.11 1.61 -14.73
C HIS A 175 -4.25 0.93 -15.49
N ILE A 176 -4.26 -0.40 -15.54
CA ILE A 176 -5.36 -1.19 -16.11
C ILE A 176 -6.68 -0.93 -15.36
N LEU A 177 -6.62 -0.87 -14.03
CA LEU A 177 -7.79 -0.52 -13.23
C LEU A 177 -8.21 0.93 -13.45
N GLY A 178 -7.26 1.86 -13.53
CA GLY A 178 -7.52 3.26 -13.81
C GLY A 178 -8.19 3.48 -15.18
N ILE A 179 -7.71 2.82 -16.24
CA ILE A 179 -8.32 2.94 -17.57
C ILE A 179 -9.69 2.26 -17.64
N ALA A 180 -9.86 1.09 -17.01
CA ALA A 180 -11.17 0.44 -16.92
C ALA A 180 -12.16 1.35 -16.17
N PHE A 181 -11.73 1.96 -15.07
CA PHE A 181 -12.52 2.92 -14.32
C PHE A 181 -12.90 4.13 -15.17
N HIS A 182 -11.94 4.72 -15.89
CA HIS A 182 -12.17 5.81 -16.83
C HIS A 182 -13.25 5.44 -17.86
N TYR A 183 -13.14 4.28 -18.51
CA TYR A 183 -14.10 3.84 -19.53
C TYR A 183 -15.52 3.61 -19.00
N PHE A 184 -15.67 3.05 -17.79
CA PHE A 184 -17.00 2.80 -17.21
C PHE A 184 -17.62 4.02 -16.54
N SER A 185 -16.81 4.96 -16.08
CA SER A 185 -17.29 6.15 -15.38
C SER A 185 -17.40 7.38 -16.29
N GLY A 186 -16.58 7.49 -17.34
CA GLY A 186 -16.41 8.71 -18.13
C GLY A 186 -15.75 9.86 -17.34
N VAL A 187 -15.10 9.56 -16.20
CA VAL A 187 -14.40 10.55 -15.36
C VAL A 187 -13.04 10.86 -15.97
N ASP A 188 -12.67 12.14 -16.07
CA ASP A 188 -11.38 12.58 -16.61
C ASP A 188 -10.19 11.98 -15.84
N PHE A 189 -9.08 11.73 -16.55
CA PHE A 189 -7.88 11.11 -15.97
C PHE A 189 -7.34 11.87 -14.75
N LEU A 190 -7.41 13.20 -14.75
CA LEU A 190 -6.95 14.04 -13.64
C LEU A 190 -7.80 13.89 -12.38
N GLU A 191 -9.06 13.49 -12.53
CA GLU A 191 -9.98 13.30 -11.40
C GLU A 191 -9.89 11.89 -10.79
N ILE A 192 -9.40 10.89 -11.53
CA ILE A 192 -9.32 9.49 -11.05
C ILE A 192 -8.59 9.38 -9.70
N PRO A 193 -7.40 9.97 -9.50
CA PRO A 193 -6.71 9.89 -8.21
C PRO A 193 -7.48 10.54 -7.07
N LYS A 194 -8.20 11.65 -7.34
CA LYS A 194 -8.98 12.36 -6.33
C LYS A 194 -10.03 11.45 -5.69
N PHE A 195 -10.65 10.63 -6.53
CA PHE A 195 -11.69 9.74 -6.06
C PHE A 195 -11.17 8.37 -5.64
N TYR A 196 -9.91 8.02 -5.90
CA TYR A 196 -9.31 6.73 -5.51
C TYR A 196 -9.55 6.36 -4.04
N VAL A 197 -9.61 7.35 -3.14
CA VAL A 197 -9.89 7.18 -1.70
C VAL A 197 -11.23 6.48 -1.39
N PHE A 198 -12.26 6.69 -2.22
CA PHE A 198 -13.57 6.05 -2.06
C PHE A 198 -13.57 4.59 -2.48
N TYR A 199 -12.49 4.16 -3.11
CA TYR A 199 -12.28 2.81 -3.54
C TYR A 199 -11.28 2.11 -2.60
N SER A 200 -10.14 2.70 -2.30
CA SER A 200 -9.05 2.07 -1.53
C SER A 200 -9.41 1.88 -0.05
N ILE A 201 -9.90 2.94 0.62
CA ILE A 201 -10.23 2.92 2.06
C ILE A 201 -11.32 1.87 2.35
N PRO A 202 -12.48 1.82 1.66
CA PRO A 202 -13.50 0.84 1.99
C PRO A 202 -13.06 -0.61 1.77
N ILE A 203 -12.30 -0.90 0.71
CA ILE A 203 -11.80 -2.26 0.44
C ILE A 203 -10.82 -2.69 1.52
N PHE A 204 -9.85 -1.84 1.83
CA PHE A 204 -8.86 -2.10 2.87
C PHE A 204 -9.53 -2.29 4.25
N SER A 205 -10.47 -1.41 4.60
CA SER A 205 -11.29 -1.50 5.81
C SER A 205 -12.06 -2.81 5.93
N VAL A 206 -12.67 -3.30 4.83
CA VAL A 206 -13.40 -4.57 4.83
C VAL A 206 -12.45 -5.76 5.05
N ILE A 207 -11.29 -5.76 4.38
CA ILE A 207 -10.26 -6.81 4.53
C ILE A 207 -9.71 -6.83 5.97
N LEU A 208 -9.40 -5.66 6.52
CA LEU A 208 -8.97 -5.54 7.92
C LEU A 208 -10.07 -5.99 8.87
N PHE A 209 -11.33 -5.61 8.64
CA PHE A 209 -12.44 -6.03 9.49
C PHE A 209 -12.56 -7.55 9.56
N ILE A 210 -12.53 -8.24 8.42
CA ILE A 210 -12.64 -9.72 8.40
C ILE A 210 -11.44 -10.38 9.08
N LEU A 211 -10.23 -9.84 8.89
CA LEU A 211 -9.01 -10.32 9.55
C LEU A 211 -9.10 -10.16 11.07
N LEU A 212 -9.39 -8.95 11.56
CA LEU A 212 -9.48 -8.62 12.97
C LEU A 212 -10.64 -9.35 13.65
N LYS A 213 -11.79 -9.47 12.98
CA LYS A 213 -12.94 -10.22 13.49
C LYS A 213 -12.60 -11.70 13.67
N LYS A 214 -11.78 -12.25 12.77
CA LYS A 214 -11.33 -13.63 12.85
C LYS A 214 -10.28 -13.83 13.94
N ALA A 215 -9.31 -12.93 14.01
CA ALA A 215 -8.30 -12.90 15.05
C ALA A 215 -8.96 -12.82 16.44
N PHE A 216 -9.76 -11.79 16.71
CA PHE A 216 -10.24 -11.51 18.07
C PHE A 216 -11.59 -12.18 18.44
N LYS A 217 -12.31 -12.78 17.47
CA LYS A 217 -13.68 -13.29 17.60
C LYS A 217 -14.68 -12.28 18.20
N ASN A 218 -14.38 -10.99 18.18
CA ASN A 218 -15.20 -9.93 18.75
C ASN A 218 -15.46 -8.84 17.70
N LYS A 219 -16.76 -8.61 17.40
CA LYS A 219 -17.18 -7.63 16.39
C LYS A 219 -16.77 -6.19 16.75
N ASN A 220 -16.94 -5.79 18.01
CA ASN A 220 -16.66 -4.42 18.46
C ASN A 220 -15.16 -4.13 18.47
N VAL A 221 -14.33 -5.11 18.83
CA VAL A 221 -12.86 -4.97 18.76
C VAL A 221 -12.41 -4.86 17.30
N ALA A 222 -13.01 -5.62 16.38
CA ALA A 222 -12.73 -5.51 14.96
C ALA A 222 -13.14 -4.13 14.40
N ILE A 223 -14.33 -3.63 14.76
CA ILE A 223 -14.78 -2.27 14.38
C ILE A 223 -13.79 -1.22 14.90
N PHE A 224 -13.44 -1.30 16.18
CA PHE A 224 -12.48 -0.38 16.79
C PHE A 224 -11.12 -0.45 16.09
N GLY A 225 -10.65 -1.66 15.76
CA GLY A 225 -9.37 -1.83 15.08
C GLY A 225 -9.35 -1.20 13.70
N VAL A 226 -10.41 -1.36 12.90
CA VAL A 226 -10.53 -0.67 11.60
C VAL A 226 -10.57 0.84 11.79
N PHE A 227 -11.41 1.34 12.70
CA PHE A 227 -11.51 2.76 13.02
C PHE A 227 -10.15 3.37 13.40
N PHE A 228 -9.39 2.67 14.26
CA PHE A 228 -8.08 3.12 14.70
C PHE A 228 -7.00 3.01 13.61
N ILE A 229 -7.02 1.96 12.78
CA ILE A 229 -6.03 1.80 11.72
C ILE A 229 -6.22 2.87 10.64
N GLU A 230 -7.46 3.11 10.22
CA GLU A 230 -7.81 4.09 9.18
C GLU A 230 -7.76 5.53 9.68
N GLY A 231 -8.09 5.81 10.94
CA GLY A 231 -8.06 7.17 11.48
C GLY A 231 -6.79 7.52 12.26
N GLY A 232 -6.07 6.51 12.75
CA GLY A 232 -4.99 6.67 13.73
C GLY A 232 -3.60 6.41 13.17
N SER A 233 -3.43 6.10 11.89
CA SER A 233 -2.12 5.86 11.27
C SER A 233 -1.89 6.72 10.04
N VAL A 234 -1.02 7.73 10.15
CA VAL A 234 -0.66 8.65 9.05
C VAL A 234 -0.13 7.87 7.85
N ILE A 235 0.69 6.86 8.12
CA ILE A 235 1.32 6.01 7.11
C ILE A 235 0.27 5.23 6.31
N ILE A 236 -0.68 4.59 6.99
CA ILE A 236 -1.73 3.80 6.32
C ILE A 236 -2.66 4.70 5.52
N ILE A 237 -3.05 5.84 6.10
CA ILE A 237 -3.84 6.85 5.41
C ILE A 237 -3.14 7.31 4.14
N ARG A 238 -1.84 7.60 4.21
CA ARG A 238 -1.03 7.98 3.04
C ARG A 238 -1.00 6.87 1.98
N THR A 239 -0.74 5.62 2.38
CA THR A 239 -0.71 4.48 1.45
C THR A 239 -2.04 4.25 0.74
N MET A 240 -3.17 4.49 1.42
CA MET A 240 -4.50 4.33 0.83
C MET A 240 -4.96 5.57 0.05
N ASN A 241 -4.45 6.75 0.37
CA ASN A 241 -4.85 8.00 -0.28
C ASN A 241 -4.09 8.34 -1.55
N ILE A 242 -2.80 8.00 -1.61
CA ILE A 242 -2.01 8.26 -2.81
C ILE A 242 -2.43 7.27 -3.89
N PHE A 243 -2.77 7.78 -5.07
CA PHE A 243 -3.02 6.95 -6.25
C PHE A 243 -1.71 6.29 -6.70
N TRP A 244 -1.42 5.16 -6.07
CA TRP A 244 -0.17 4.42 -6.20
C TRP A 244 -0.43 2.92 -6.02
N PRO A 245 0.33 2.03 -6.70
CA PRO A 245 0.02 0.59 -6.72
C PRO A 245 0.17 -0.12 -5.37
N THR A 246 0.90 0.48 -4.41
CA THR A 246 1.11 -0.07 -3.05
C THR A 246 -0.19 -0.45 -2.35
N GLY A 247 -1.20 0.45 -2.35
CA GLY A 247 -2.47 0.18 -1.65
C GLY A 247 -3.21 -1.04 -2.22
N LEU A 248 -3.21 -1.20 -3.55
CA LEU A 248 -3.82 -2.34 -4.24
C LEU A 248 -3.12 -3.65 -3.94
N THR A 249 -1.80 -3.69 -4.13
CA THR A 249 -1.01 -4.90 -3.85
C THR A 249 -1.11 -5.29 -2.38
N LEU A 250 -1.12 -4.30 -1.46
CA LEU A 250 -1.33 -4.56 -0.03
C LEU A 250 -2.70 -5.21 0.23
N CYS A 251 -3.78 -4.72 -0.39
CA CYS A 251 -5.10 -5.33 -0.26
C CYS A 251 -5.12 -6.78 -0.77
N GLN A 252 -4.56 -7.05 -1.96
CA GLN A 252 -4.51 -8.40 -2.54
C GLN A 252 -3.69 -9.35 -1.66
N MET A 253 -2.52 -8.91 -1.20
CA MET A 253 -1.63 -9.71 -0.37
C MET A 253 -2.19 -9.95 1.04
N LEU A 254 -2.86 -8.97 1.64
CA LEU A 254 -3.58 -9.16 2.92
C LEU A 254 -4.73 -10.14 2.77
N PHE A 255 -5.41 -10.12 1.63
CA PHE A 255 -6.47 -11.08 1.36
C PHE A 255 -5.91 -12.50 1.17
N ILE A 256 -4.77 -12.66 0.49
CA ILE A 256 -4.03 -13.93 0.45
C ILE A 256 -3.69 -14.41 1.86
N PHE A 257 -3.16 -13.53 2.72
CA PHE A 257 -2.89 -13.88 4.11
C PHE A 257 -4.16 -14.29 4.85
N TYR A 258 -5.28 -13.59 4.67
CA TYR A 258 -6.57 -13.97 5.25
C TYR A 258 -7.00 -15.39 4.85
N LEU A 259 -6.81 -15.77 3.58
CA LEU A 259 -7.12 -17.12 3.08
C LEU A 259 -6.23 -18.19 3.72
N LEU A 260 -4.93 -17.92 3.78
CA LEU A 260 -3.94 -18.80 4.41
C LEU A 260 -4.20 -18.93 5.92
N TYR A 261 -4.40 -17.80 6.62
CA TYR A 261 -4.72 -17.76 8.03
C TYR A 261 -6.04 -18.49 8.35
N SER A 262 -7.05 -18.34 7.48
CA SER A 262 -8.32 -19.08 7.60
C SER A 262 -8.17 -20.59 7.56
N ARG A 263 -7.19 -21.09 6.81
CA ARG A 263 -6.89 -22.52 6.74
C ARG A 263 -6.06 -22.95 7.93
N ALA A 264 -4.98 -22.22 8.20
CA ALA A 264 -4.10 -22.46 9.34
C ALA A 264 -4.87 -22.51 10.67
N GLU A 265 -5.86 -21.63 10.87
CA GLU A 265 -6.74 -21.62 12.05
C GLU A 265 -7.36 -23.00 12.34
N LYS A 266 -7.83 -23.71 11.30
CA LYS A 266 -8.45 -25.04 11.44
C LYS A 266 -7.46 -26.10 11.90
N PHE A 267 -6.17 -25.87 11.68
CA PHE A 267 -5.08 -26.81 11.96
C PHE A 267 -4.40 -26.53 13.30
N ILE A 268 -4.25 -25.26 13.68
CA ILE A 268 -3.56 -24.87 14.92
C ILE A 268 -4.42 -25.04 16.19
N GLU A 269 -5.75 -25.09 16.04
CA GLU A 269 -6.67 -25.32 17.17
C GLU A 269 -6.88 -26.81 17.47
N LYS A 270 -6.89 -27.69 16.45
CA LYS A 270 -7.13 -29.13 16.64
C LYS A 270 -5.93 -29.87 17.23
N ASP A 271 -6.19 -30.91 18.02
CA ASP A 271 -5.15 -31.79 18.59
C ASP A 271 -4.53 -32.72 17.53
N THR A 272 -5.35 -33.27 16.62
CA THR A 272 -4.93 -34.08 15.47
C THR A 272 -5.56 -33.56 14.17
N ILE A 273 -4.89 -33.80 13.02
CA ILE A 273 -5.34 -33.34 11.70
C ILE A 273 -5.38 -34.51 10.74
N GLU A 274 -6.54 -34.73 10.15
CA GLU A 274 -6.72 -35.66 9.05
C GLU A 274 -6.39 -35.02 7.70
N MET A 275 -5.86 -35.82 6.78
CA MET A 275 -5.52 -35.33 5.43
C MET A 275 -6.77 -34.93 4.63
N SER A 276 -7.92 -35.55 4.92
CA SER A 276 -9.24 -35.20 4.37
C SER A 276 -9.60 -33.72 4.64
N ASP A 277 -9.38 -33.24 5.87
CA ASP A 277 -9.63 -31.85 6.28
C ASP A 277 -8.73 -30.85 5.54
N ILE A 278 -7.48 -31.25 5.28
CA ILE A 278 -6.51 -30.45 4.51
C ILE A 278 -6.99 -30.33 3.06
N MET A 279 -7.36 -31.46 2.44
CA MET A 279 -7.73 -31.52 1.01
C MET A 279 -9.06 -30.84 0.70
N LYS A 280 -10.05 -30.89 1.61
CA LYS A 280 -11.42 -30.37 1.39
C LYS A 280 -11.47 -28.91 0.95
N ASN A 281 -10.46 -28.10 1.29
CA ASN A 281 -10.44 -26.66 1.00
C ASN A 281 -9.35 -26.23 0.00
N ILE A 282 -8.54 -27.14 -0.56
CA ILE A 282 -7.47 -26.79 -1.50
C ILE A 282 -8.01 -26.35 -2.86
N ARG A 283 -8.98 -27.09 -3.42
CA ARG A 283 -9.48 -26.91 -4.78
C ARG A 283 -10.00 -25.50 -5.08
N LEU A 284 -10.56 -24.81 -4.07
CA LEU A 284 -11.07 -23.45 -4.23
C LEU A 284 -10.08 -22.38 -3.73
N THR A 285 -9.36 -22.66 -2.64
CA THR A 285 -8.53 -21.63 -2.00
C THR A 285 -7.22 -21.38 -2.75
N TYR A 286 -6.57 -22.43 -3.25
CA TYR A 286 -5.25 -22.29 -3.89
C TYR A 286 -5.34 -21.61 -5.26
N PRO A 287 -6.27 -21.96 -6.17
CA PRO A 287 -6.41 -21.22 -7.42
C PRO A 287 -6.66 -19.73 -7.17
N LEU A 288 -7.52 -19.40 -6.20
CA LEU A 288 -7.75 -18.01 -5.83
C LEU A 288 -6.47 -17.33 -5.32
N ILE A 289 -5.71 -17.96 -4.42
CA ILE A 289 -4.42 -17.43 -3.95
C ILE A 289 -3.46 -17.18 -5.14
N ILE A 290 -3.36 -18.13 -6.07
CA ILE A 290 -2.51 -18.03 -7.25
C ILE A 290 -2.94 -16.87 -8.14
N THR A 291 -4.23 -16.75 -8.44
CA THR A 291 -4.79 -15.64 -9.24
C THR A 291 -4.50 -14.29 -8.59
N LEU A 292 -4.78 -14.16 -7.28
CA LEU A 292 -4.52 -12.93 -6.53
C LEU A 292 -3.02 -12.58 -6.54
N PHE A 293 -2.16 -13.58 -6.40
CA PHE A 293 -0.72 -13.39 -6.33
C PHE A 293 -0.14 -12.97 -7.68
N ILE A 294 -0.54 -13.61 -8.78
CA ILE A 294 -0.19 -13.19 -10.14
C ILE A 294 -0.55 -11.71 -10.34
N THR A 295 -1.76 -11.31 -9.95
CA THR A 295 -2.18 -9.92 -10.09
C THR A 295 -1.45 -8.96 -9.15
N SER A 296 -0.99 -9.46 -8.00
CA SER A 296 -0.15 -8.69 -7.07
C SER A 296 1.22 -8.40 -7.67
N ILE A 297 1.83 -9.38 -8.37
CA ILE A 297 3.09 -9.19 -9.11
C ILE A 297 2.90 -8.16 -10.22
N LEU A 298 1.86 -8.34 -11.04
CA LEU A 298 1.54 -7.44 -12.15
C LEU A 298 1.14 -6.03 -11.70
N THR A 299 0.78 -5.84 -10.43
CA THR A 299 0.49 -4.53 -9.84
C THR A 299 1.73 -3.90 -9.20
N HIS A 300 2.46 -4.65 -8.38
CA HIS A 300 3.72 -4.21 -7.77
C HIS A 300 4.51 -5.40 -7.20
N SER A 301 5.47 -5.91 -7.97
CA SER A 301 6.23 -7.13 -7.65
C SER A 301 7.09 -7.05 -6.36
N LEU A 302 7.73 -5.92 -6.08
CA LEU A 302 8.52 -5.75 -4.84
C LEU A 302 7.68 -5.90 -3.56
N ILE A 303 6.49 -5.30 -3.52
CA ILE A 303 5.59 -5.36 -2.35
C ILE A 303 5.05 -6.76 -2.16
N ALA A 304 4.69 -7.42 -3.26
CA ALA A 304 4.28 -8.81 -3.24
C ALA A 304 5.38 -9.71 -2.66
N LEU A 305 6.64 -9.50 -3.06
CA LEU A 305 7.79 -10.24 -2.53
C LEU A 305 7.99 -9.98 -1.03
N ILE A 306 8.01 -8.71 -0.59
CA ILE A 306 8.18 -8.34 0.83
C ILE A 306 7.14 -9.07 1.70
N LEU A 307 5.86 -9.00 1.32
CA LEU A 307 4.80 -9.65 2.09
C LEU A 307 4.89 -11.18 2.01
N LEU A 308 5.22 -11.75 0.85
CA LEU A 308 5.41 -13.19 0.69
C LEU A 308 6.51 -13.74 1.62
N ILE A 309 7.62 -13.01 1.79
CA ILE A 309 8.70 -13.37 2.73
C ILE A 309 8.16 -13.42 4.17
N THR A 310 7.33 -12.45 4.58
CA THR A 310 6.71 -12.49 5.92
C THR A 310 5.77 -13.69 6.12
N TYR A 311 5.10 -14.14 5.05
CA TYR A 311 4.22 -15.31 5.10
C TYR A 311 5.05 -16.59 5.18
N ALA A 312 6.10 -16.69 4.37
CA ALA A 312 7.03 -17.80 4.39
C ALA A 312 7.60 -18.03 5.79
N TRP A 313 7.97 -16.96 6.49
CA TRP A 313 8.45 -17.03 7.88
C TRP A 313 7.48 -17.77 8.80
N VAL A 314 6.22 -17.33 8.89
CA VAL A 314 5.28 -17.95 9.83
C VAL A 314 4.95 -19.39 9.43
N PHE A 315 4.71 -19.65 8.14
CA PHE A 315 4.34 -21.00 7.68
C PHE A 315 5.52 -21.98 7.77
N LEU A 316 6.75 -21.54 7.57
CA LEU A 316 7.95 -22.35 7.77
C LEU A 316 8.09 -22.81 9.23
N LEU A 317 7.89 -21.90 10.20
CA LEU A 317 7.96 -22.26 11.62
C LEU A 317 6.93 -23.34 11.98
N TYR A 318 5.71 -23.23 11.47
CA TYR A 318 4.66 -24.23 11.71
C TYR A 318 4.93 -25.54 10.97
N PHE A 319 5.53 -25.50 9.78
CA PHE A 319 5.90 -26.70 9.02
C PHE A 319 7.02 -27.49 9.69
N ILE A 320 8.08 -26.80 10.17
CA ILE A 320 9.17 -27.43 10.93
C ILE A 320 8.65 -28.06 12.22
N ARG A 321 7.66 -27.42 12.86
CA ARG A 321 7.04 -27.96 14.07
C ARG A 321 6.17 -29.19 13.80
N ASP A 322 5.33 -29.12 12.77
CA ASP A 322 4.38 -30.15 12.37
C ASP A 322 4.02 -29.97 10.89
N LEU A 323 4.45 -30.94 10.07
CA LEU A 323 4.28 -30.94 8.62
C LEU A 323 2.82 -30.72 8.18
N ARG A 324 1.85 -31.32 8.89
CA ARG A 324 0.43 -31.22 8.52
C ARG A 324 -0.12 -29.83 8.80
N ARG A 325 0.34 -29.20 9.88
CA ARG A 325 -0.10 -27.85 10.30
C ARG A 325 0.50 -26.73 9.46
N GLY A 326 1.71 -26.93 8.94
CA GLY A 326 2.40 -25.97 8.09
C GLY A 326 2.33 -26.28 6.59
N ILE A 327 1.47 -27.21 6.14
CA ILE A 327 1.46 -27.69 4.75
C ILE A 327 1.23 -26.60 3.70
N ASP A 328 0.58 -25.50 4.09
CA ASP A 328 0.38 -24.33 3.24
C ASP A 328 1.71 -23.62 2.88
N ILE A 329 2.86 -24.02 3.46
CA ILE A 329 4.18 -23.60 2.95
C ILE A 329 4.43 -24.05 1.51
N LEU A 330 3.84 -25.16 1.07
CA LEU A 330 4.00 -25.68 -0.30
C LEU A 330 3.43 -24.72 -1.34
N ILE A 331 2.27 -24.11 -1.07
CA ILE A 331 1.73 -23.09 -1.97
C ILE A 331 2.62 -21.85 -1.94
N ILE A 332 3.17 -21.44 -0.80
CA ILE A 332 4.10 -20.31 -0.71
C ILE A 332 5.37 -20.56 -1.53
N ILE A 333 5.95 -21.76 -1.48
CA ILE A 333 7.09 -22.16 -2.32
C ILE A 333 6.72 -22.06 -3.80
N PHE A 334 5.52 -22.52 -4.18
CA PHE A 334 5.01 -22.36 -5.54
C PHE A 334 4.83 -20.89 -5.94
N LEU A 335 4.41 -20.01 -5.03
CA LEU A 335 4.35 -18.56 -5.30
C LEU A 335 5.74 -17.95 -5.50
N PHE A 336 6.76 -18.39 -4.76
CA PHE A 336 8.16 -18.00 -5.06
C PHE A 336 8.59 -18.48 -6.44
N LEU A 337 8.25 -19.73 -6.82
CA LEU A 337 8.52 -20.24 -8.16
C LEU A 337 7.85 -19.38 -9.25
N LEU A 338 6.62 -18.92 -9.02
CA LEU A 338 5.94 -17.99 -9.93
C LEU A 338 6.71 -16.67 -10.09
N ILE A 339 7.31 -16.12 -9.03
CA ILE A 339 8.17 -14.93 -9.16
C ILE A 339 9.34 -15.23 -10.11
N PHE A 340 10.02 -16.37 -9.97
CA PHE A 340 11.11 -16.76 -10.87
C PHE A 340 10.65 -16.94 -12.31
N ILE A 341 9.46 -17.52 -12.54
CA ILE A 341 8.87 -17.63 -13.88
C ILE A 341 8.61 -16.23 -14.47
N PHE A 342 8.06 -15.30 -13.69
CA PHE A 342 7.81 -13.94 -14.16
C PHE A 342 9.11 -13.17 -14.44
N ILE A 343 10.14 -13.38 -13.62
CA ILE A 343 11.52 -12.92 -13.85
C ILE A 343 12.05 -13.44 -15.20
N PHE A 344 11.93 -14.75 -15.44
CA PHE A 344 12.39 -15.36 -16.69
C PHE A 344 11.66 -14.82 -17.93
N LEU A 345 10.37 -14.50 -17.79
CA LEU A 345 9.54 -13.95 -18.87
C LEU A 345 9.61 -12.40 -18.98
N ASP A 346 10.34 -11.72 -18.09
CA ASP A 346 10.39 -10.25 -17.95
C ASP A 346 9.01 -9.58 -17.87
N LEU A 347 8.05 -10.23 -17.18
CA LEU A 347 6.66 -9.75 -17.05
C LEU A 347 6.43 -9.09 -15.68
N GLY A 348 6.26 -7.77 -15.63
CA GLY A 348 5.82 -7.06 -14.40
C GLY A 348 6.77 -7.18 -13.20
N VAL A 349 8.04 -7.47 -13.46
CA VAL A 349 9.10 -7.77 -12.47
C VAL A 349 10.27 -6.80 -12.56
N GLY A 350 10.12 -5.68 -13.28
CA GLY A 350 11.20 -4.71 -13.40
C GLY A 350 11.68 -4.16 -12.05
N HIS A 351 10.80 -4.06 -11.05
CA HIS A 351 11.16 -3.69 -9.67
C HIS A 351 12.07 -4.72 -8.97
N LEU A 352 12.14 -5.94 -9.48
CA LEU A 352 12.98 -7.03 -8.99
C LEU A 352 14.25 -7.19 -9.83
N ARG A 353 14.49 -6.36 -10.85
CA ARG A 353 15.70 -6.46 -11.69
C ARG A 353 17.00 -6.35 -10.89
N PHE A 354 16.98 -5.68 -9.73
CA PHE A 354 18.14 -5.67 -8.81
C PHE A 354 18.57 -7.06 -8.34
N LEU A 355 17.66 -8.06 -8.31
CA LEU A 355 18.00 -9.45 -7.96
C LEU A 355 18.78 -10.16 -9.09
N ILE A 356 18.66 -9.67 -10.33
CA ILE A 356 19.31 -10.22 -11.52
C ILE A 356 20.59 -9.44 -11.84
N LEU A 357 20.56 -8.12 -11.61
CA LEU A 357 21.63 -7.16 -11.88
C LEU A 357 22.57 -6.97 -10.67
N ILE A 358 22.71 -7.97 -9.80
CA ILE A 358 23.83 -7.94 -8.85
C ILE A 358 25.09 -8.01 -9.70
N ASP A 359 25.75 -6.86 -9.84
CA ASP A 359 26.94 -6.71 -10.67
C ASP A 359 27.93 -7.83 -10.32
N PRO A 360 28.39 -8.64 -11.29
CA PRO A 360 29.41 -9.65 -11.06
C PRO A 360 30.65 -9.09 -10.35
N GLN A 361 30.98 -7.81 -10.54
CA GLN A 361 32.05 -7.13 -9.81
C GLN A 361 31.71 -6.91 -8.33
N VAL A 362 30.44 -6.65 -7.97
CA VAL A 362 29.99 -6.59 -6.57
C VAL A 362 30.07 -7.97 -5.92
N ILE A 363 29.73 -9.04 -6.65
CA ILE A 363 29.87 -10.43 -6.17
C ILE A 363 31.35 -10.80 -6.01
N GLN A 364 32.22 -10.40 -6.94
CA GLN A 364 33.66 -10.63 -6.86
C GLN A 364 34.32 -9.79 -5.76
N ASN A 365 33.78 -8.59 -5.47
CA ASN A 365 34.18 -7.73 -4.37
C ASN A 365 33.43 -8.02 -3.06
N LEU A 366 32.66 -9.12 -2.96
CA LEU A 366 32.10 -9.58 -1.69
C LEU A 366 33.26 -9.96 -0.76
N ASN A 367 33.73 -8.95 -0.04
CA ASN A 367 34.77 -9.06 0.97
C ASN A 367 34.39 -10.20 1.95
N ILE A 368 35.38 -10.93 2.46
CA ILE A 368 35.18 -12.07 3.37
C ILE A 368 34.25 -11.72 4.55
N TYR A 369 34.23 -10.45 4.95
CA TYR A 369 33.29 -9.92 5.94
C TYR A 369 31.82 -10.15 5.57
N PHE A 370 31.38 -10.02 4.31
CA PHE A 370 30.00 -10.29 3.91
C PHE A 370 29.64 -11.77 3.97
N ILE A 371 30.57 -12.66 3.62
CA ILE A 371 30.37 -14.12 3.75
C ILE A 371 30.28 -14.49 5.23
N ILE A 372 31.16 -13.95 6.07
CA ILE A 372 31.13 -14.14 7.53
C ILE A 372 29.83 -13.58 8.12
N PHE A 373 29.39 -12.41 7.66
CA PHE A 373 28.13 -11.80 8.10
C PHE A 373 26.91 -12.62 7.66
N GLY A 374 26.95 -13.16 6.44
CA GLY A 374 25.91 -14.06 5.91
C GLY A 374 25.83 -15.37 6.68
N LEU A 375 26.98 -16.01 6.95
CA LEU A 375 27.06 -17.24 7.77
C LEU A 375 26.65 -16.98 9.22
N GLY A 376 27.10 -15.87 9.82
CA GLY A 376 26.70 -15.44 11.15
C GLY A 376 25.20 -15.16 11.24
N GLY A 377 24.65 -14.46 10.25
CA GLY A 377 23.22 -14.20 10.10
C GLY A 377 22.41 -15.49 9.95
N LEU A 378 22.92 -16.47 9.20
CA LEU A 378 22.29 -17.78 9.04
C LEU A 378 22.29 -18.58 10.35
N LEU A 379 23.40 -18.58 11.10
CA LEU A 379 23.48 -19.23 12.42
C LEU A 379 22.50 -18.58 13.41
N ILE A 380 22.47 -17.25 13.49
CA ILE A 380 21.53 -16.50 14.32
C ILE A 380 20.09 -16.80 13.90
N GLY A 381 19.81 -16.81 12.59
CA GLY A 381 18.51 -17.15 12.03
C GLY A 381 18.05 -18.55 12.44
N LEU A 382 18.93 -19.56 12.34
CA LEU A 382 18.64 -20.93 12.79
C LEU A 382 18.38 -21.01 14.30
N MET A 383 19.13 -20.26 15.12
CA MET A 383 18.90 -20.18 16.56
C MET A 383 17.53 -19.57 16.89
N ILE A 384 17.17 -18.49 16.19
CA ILE A 384 15.86 -17.83 16.32
C ILE A 384 14.74 -18.81 15.91
N ILE A 385 14.86 -19.45 14.75
CA ILE A 385 13.91 -20.46 14.27
C ILE A 385 13.74 -21.57 15.30
N ARG A 386 14.83 -22.17 15.79
CA ARG A 386 14.81 -23.25 16.79
C ARG A 386 14.07 -22.83 18.06
N LYS A 387 14.30 -21.62 18.56
CA LYS A 387 13.61 -21.08 19.73
C LYS A 387 12.10 -20.98 19.48
N TYR A 388 11.70 -20.28 18.41
CA TYR A 388 10.28 -20.08 18.12
C TYR A 388 9.56 -21.38 17.79
N VAL A 389 10.18 -22.34 17.09
CA VAL A 389 9.58 -23.66 16.82
C VAL A 389 9.29 -24.43 18.11
N ARG A 390 10.22 -24.40 19.09
CA ARG A 390 10.00 -25.09 20.38
C ARG A 390 8.83 -24.53 21.16
N ASP A 391 8.61 -23.21 21.07
CA ASP A 391 7.57 -22.51 21.81
C ASP A 391 6.15 -22.68 21.20
N ILE A 392 5.99 -23.36 20.05
CA ILE A 392 4.65 -23.56 19.45
C ILE A 392 3.84 -24.53 20.33
N LYS A 393 2.70 -24.05 20.81
CA LYS A 393 1.71 -24.87 21.52
C LYS A 393 0.43 -24.96 20.71
N PHE A 394 0.06 -26.18 20.34
CA PHE A 394 -1.24 -26.46 19.73
C PHE A 394 -2.23 -26.70 20.85
N THR A 395 -3.22 -25.82 20.96
CA THR A 395 -4.25 -25.93 21.99
C THR A 395 -5.58 -25.47 21.43
N ASN A 396 -6.65 -26.17 21.83
CA ASN A 396 -8.05 -25.82 21.59
C ASN A 396 -8.49 -24.53 22.32
N LYS A 397 -7.60 -23.83 23.03
CA LYS A 397 -7.97 -22.63 23.81
C LYS A 397 -8.33 -21.49 22.86
N THR A 398 -9.62 -21.33 22.65
CA THR A 398 -10.25 -20.29 21.84
C THR A 398 -10.18 -18.89 22.44
N ILE A 399 -9.74 -18.76 23.71
CA ILE A 399 -9.95 -17.56 24.51
C ILE A 399 -8.65 -16.75 24.63
N PHE A 400 -8.59 -15.65 23.90
CA PHE A 400 -7.64 -14.56 24.13
C PHE A 400 -7.75 -14.09 25.59
N PHE A 401 -6.61 -13.99 26.28
CA PHE A 401 -6.48 -13.48 27.66
C PHE A 401 -7.18 -14.33 28.73
N ASN A 402 -6.93 -15.64 28.78
CA ASN A 402 -7.48 -16.48 29.84
C ASN A 402 -6.54 -16.46 31.07
N PHE A 403 -6.73 -15.45 31.92
CA PHE A 403 -6.02 -15.33 33.20
C PHE A 403 -6.89 -15.92 34.31
N SER A 404 -6.31 -16.68 35.23
CA SER A 404 -6.96 -17.02 36.50
C SER A 404 -7.23 -15.75 37.33
N LYS A 405 -8.15 -15.77 38.29
CA LYS A 405 -8.45 -14.58 39.15
C LYS A 405 -7.17 -13.99 39.79
N ASN A 406 -6.26 -14.85 40.26
CA ASN A 406 -5.00 -14.44 40.87
C ASN A 406 -4.01 -13.86 39.84
N GLU A 407 -3.98 -14.42 38.62
CA GLU A 407 -3.19 -13.87 37.51
C GLU A 407 -3.74 -12.52 37.03
N ILE A 408 -5.06 -12.33 37.06
CA ILE A 408 -5.68 -11.05 36.72
C ILE A 408 -5.15 -9.96 37.66
N GLU A 409 -5.13 -10.19 38.97
CA GLU A 409 -4.64 -9.20 39.94
C GLU A 409 -3.14 -8.92 39.78
N SER A 410 -2.33 -9.94 39.57
CA SER A 410 -0.88 -9.77 39.37
C SER A 410 -0.58 -9.01 38.07
N VAL A 411 -1.26 -9.34 36.97
CA VAL A 411 -1.14 -8.63 35.69
C VAL A 411 -1.63 -7.19 35.84
N LYS A 412 -2.75 -6.94 36.52
CA LYS A 412 -3.24 -5.58 36.79
C LYS A 412 -2.22 -4.75 37.58
N LYS A 413 -1.60 -5.34 38.59
CA LYS A 413 -0.58 -4.68 39.42
C LYS A 413 0.67 -4.36 38.59
N PHE A 414 1.09 -5.29 37.74
CA PHE A 414 2.25 -5.09 36.85
C PHE A 414 2.00 -3.99 35.82
N GLU A 415 0.85 -3.99 35.15
CA GLU A 415 0.48 -2.94 34.19
C GLU A 415 0.50 -1.54 34.83
N LYS A 416 -0.09 -1.39 36.02
CA LYS A 416 -0.16 -0.11 36.73
C LYS A 416 1.20 0.37 37.25
N ARG A 417 2.08 -0.54 37.67
CA ARG A 417 3.37 -0.19 38.29
C ARG A 417 4.51 -0.05 37.29
N VAL A 418 4.44 -0.73 36.16
CA VAL A 418 5.56 -0.83 35.23
C VAL A 418 5.18 -0.29 33.85
N ILE A 419 4.17 -0.86 33.21
CA ILE A 419 3.88 -0.54 31.80
C ILE A 419 3.35 0.87 31.62
N ILE A 420 2.31 1.27 32.36
CA ILE A 420 1.72 2.61 32.26
C ILE A 420 2.74 3.71 32.62
N PRO A 421 3.47 3.62 33.75
CA PRO A 421 4.52 4.59 34.07
C PRO A 421 5.62 4.64 33.02
N PHE A 422 6.06 3.51 32.49
CA PHE A 422 7.10 3.46 31.46
C PHE A 422 6.64 4.13 30.15
N VAL A 423 5.41 3.88 29.69
CA VAL A 423 4.86 4.55 28.51
C VAL A 423 4.74 6.06 28.74
N THR A 424 4.31 6.45 29.94
CA THR A 424 4.20 7.87 30.30
C THR A 424 5.58 8.54 30.32
N PHE A 425 6.58 7.88 30.94
CA PHE A 425 7.96 8.34 30.93
C PHE A 425 8.53 8.43 29.51
N LEU A 426 8.24 7.44 28.66
CA LEU A 426 8.69 7.44 27.27
C LEU A 426 8.08 8.60 26.50
N ILE A 427 6.77 8.85 26.64
CA ILE A 427 6.11 9.99 25.99
C ILE A 427 6.71 11.31 26.46
N VAL A 428 6.78 11.52 27.77
CA VAL A 428 7.27 12.78 28.36
C VAL A 428 8.75 12.98 28.05
N GLY A 429 9.57 11.96 28.25
CA GLY A 429 11.01 11.98 28.01
C GLY A 429 11.35 12.22 26.55
N VAL A 430 10.75 11.45 25.62
CA VAL A 430 10.98 11.64 24.19
C VAL A 430 10.49 13.02 23.74
N SER A 431 9.34 13.50 24.25
CA SER A 431 8.86 14.85 23.95
C SER A 431 9.83 15.91 24.45
N ILE A 432 10.27 15.86 25.72
CA ILE A 432 11.22 16.84 26.27
C ILE A 432 12.53 16.85 25.49
N VAL A 433 13.08 15.68 25.15
CA VAL A 433 14.32 15.59 24.37
C VAL A 433 14.11 16.22 22.99
N LEU A 434 13.05 15.84 22.28
CA LEU A 434 12.81 16.35 20.94
C LEU A 434 12.49 17.85 20.92
N PHE A 435 11.74 18.37 21.90
CA PHE A 435 11.45 19.80 22.02
C PHE A 435 12.69 20.61 22.43
N SER A 436 13.53 20.08 23.32
CA SER A 436 14.79 20.73 23.73
C SER A 436 15.83 20.78 22.60
N VAL A 437 15.84 19.74 21.76
CA VAL A 437 16.75 19.61 20.62
C VAL A 437 16.21 20.32 19.38
N ASN A 438 14.90 20.63 19.34
CA ASN A 438 14.26 21.26 18.19
C ASN A 438 14.92 22.56 17.69
N PRO A 439 15.33 23.51 18.57
CA PRO A 439 15.98 24.74 18.13
C PRO A 439 17.30 24.52 17.38
N TRP A 440 17.93 23.36 17.55
CA TRP A 440 19.24 23.03 16.98
C TRP A 440 19.12 22.33 15.62
N PHE A 441 17.96 21.72 15.35
CA PHE A 441 17.72 20.91 14.14
C PHE A 441 16.56 21.40 13.28
N GLY A 442 15.80 22.40 13.74
CA GLY A 442 14.72 23.02 12.98
C GLY A 442 13.59 22.06 12.61
N PHE A 443 13.31 21.03 13.43
CA PHE A 443 12.22 20.12 13.12
C PHE A 443 10.86 20.82 13.23
N LEU A 444 10.01 20.59 12.22
CA LEU A 444 8.59 20.92 12.32
C LEU A 444 7.98 20.20 13.53
N SER A 445 7.26 20.93 14.38
CA SER A 445 6.63 20.35 15.58
C SER A 445 5.70 19.16 15.25
N SER A 446 5.10 19.15 14.05
CA SER A 446 4.32 18.02 13.54
C SER A 446 5.12 16.72 13.43
N LYS A 447 6.38 16.77 12.97
CA LYS A 447 7.27 15.60 12.83
C LYS A 447 7.67 15.02 14.19
N ILE A 448 7.97 15.88 15.17
CA ILE A 448 8.28 15.47 16.54
C ILE A 448 7.12 14.68 17.14
N ILE A 449 5.90 15.19 16.99
CA ILE A 449 4.72 14.54 17.58
C ILE A 449 4.39 13.25 16.83
N LEU A 450 4.56 13.20 15.50
CA LEU A 450 4.42 11.98 14.71
C LEU A 450 5.40 10.89 15.17
N PHE A 451 6.65 11.26 15.47
CA PHE A 451 7.65 10.34 16.00
C PHE A 451 7.24 9.79 17.37
N VAL A 452 6.88 10.67 18.33
CA VAL A 452 6.41 10.26 19.67
C VAL A 452 5.26 9.27 19.55
N LYS A 453 4.28 9.58 18.70
CA LYS A 453 3.14 8.71 18.43
C LYS A 453 3.59 7.34 17.89
N PHE A 454 4.47 7.32 16.88
CA PHE A 454 4.98 6.07 16.33
C PHE A 454 5.66 5.23 17.40
N THR A 455 6.47 5.83 18.28
CA THR A 455 7.12 5.13 19.39
C THR A 455 6.11 4.54 20.38
N VAL A 456 5.04 5.28 20.71
CA VAL A 456 3.96 4.79 21.57
C VAL A 456 3.25 3.60 20.95
N VAL A 457 2.86 3.71 19.67
CA VAL A 457 2.19 2.63 18.93
C VAL A 457 3.12 1.41 18.82
N LEU A 458 4.41 1.63 18.59
CA LEU A 458 5.43 0.57 18.54
C LEU A 458 5.51 -0.20 19.85
N PHE A 459 5.70 0.50 20.96
CA PHE A 459 5.85 -0.11 22.26
C PHE A 459 4.58 -0.85 22.72
N LEU A 460 3.43 -0.19 22.60
CA LEU A 460 2.14 -0.78 22.96
C LEU A 460 1.76 -1.94 22.02
N GLY A 461 2.14 -1.85 20.75
CA GLY A 461 1.94 -2.91 19.76
C GLY A 461 2.69 -4.20 20.12
N ILE A 462 3.98 -4.08 20.45
CA ILE A 462 4.82 -5.22 20.90
C ILE A 462 4.22 -5.86 22.16
N TRP A 463 3.80 -5.04 23.13
CA TRP A 463 3.19 -5.55 24.35
C TRP A 463 1.82 -6.20 24.12
N GLY A 464 1.02 -5.67 23.20
CA GLY A 464 -0.25 -6.28 22.81
C GLY A 464 -0.06 -7.66 22.20
N TYR A 465 0.93 -7.81 21.32
CA TYR A 465 1.31 -9.09 20.76
C TYR A 465 1.75 -10.12 21.82
N LYS A 466 2.63 -9.71 22.73
CA LYS A 466 3.06 -10.55 23.86
C LYS A 466 1.89 -10.99 24.73
N ALA A 467 0.85 -10.17 24.83
CA ALA A 467 -0.32 -10.48 25.64
C ALA A 467 -1.26 -11.50 24.97
N ILE A 468 -1.27 -11.57 23.62
CA ILE A 468 -2.09 -12.55 22.87
C ILE A 468 -1.36 -13.87 22.56
N ASP A 469 -0.03 -13.90 22.68
CA ASP A 469 0.87 -15.07 22.51
C ASP A 469 0.54 -16.27 23.45
N THR A 470 -0.44 -16.10 24.33
CA THR A 470 -0.99 -17.14 25.22
C THR A 470 -1.92 -18.14 24.51
N SER A 471 -2.41 -17.81 23.31
CA SER A 471 -3.32 -18.65 22.51
C SER A 471 -2.66 -19.09 21.20
N SER A 472 -3.02 -20.25 20.65
CA SER A 472 -2.46 -20.75 19.37
C SER A 472 -2.59 -19.73 18.22
N LYS A 473 -3.71 -19.02 18.16
CA LYS A 473 -3.95 -17.92 17.21
C LYS A 473 -3.08 -16.71 17.45
N GLY A 474 -2.96 -16.27 18.70
CA GLY A 474 -2.10 -15.15 19.04
C GLY A 474 -0.62 -15.47 18.84
N GLN A 475 -0.20 -16.71 19.09
CA GLN A 475 1.14 -17.20 18.73
C GLN A 475 1.39 -17.08 17.23
N PHE A 476 0.43 -17.50 16.41
CA PHE A 476 0.53 -17.39 14.94
C PHE A 476 0.71 -15.93 14.52
N LEU A 477 -0.15 -15.03 15.00
CA LEU A 477 -0.09 -13.60 14.68
C LEU A 477 1.19 -12.92 15.21
N PHE A 478 1.64 -13.30 16.40
CA PHE A 478 2.89 -12.79 16.98
C PHE A 478 4.10 -13.20 16.14
N ARG A 479 4.17 -14.46 15.70
CA ARG A 479 5.25 -14.94 14.83
C ARG A 479 5.24 -14.24 13.47
N TRP A 480 4.07 -13.94 12.92
CA TRP A 480 3.97 -13.15 11.70
C TRP A 480 4.52 -11.72 11.91
N PHE A 481 4.17 -11.07 13.02
CA PHE A 481 4.75 -9.78 13.40
C PHE A 481 6.28 -9.84 13.56
N ILE A 482 6.82 -10.88 14.19
CA ILE A 482 8.28 -11.07 14.29
C ILE A 482 8.93 -11.21 12.91
N GLY A 483 8.29 -11.89 11.96
CA GLY A 483 8.76 -11.96 10.57
C GLY A 483 8.86 -10.59 9.91
N GLY A 484 7.84 -9.74 10.10
CA GLY A 484 7.87 -8.35 9.65
C GLY A 484 8.96 -7.51 10.32
N LEU A 485 9.14 -7.66 11.63
CA LEU A 485 10.19 -6.95 12.39
C LEU A 485 11.60 -7.35 11.93
N LEU A 486 11.84 -8.64 11.69
CA LEU A 486 13.11 -9.13 11.15
C LEU A 486 13.37 -8.53 9.77
N LEU A 487 12.34 -8.42 8.93
CA LEU A 487 12.46 -7.81 7.60
C LEU A 487 12.79 -6.31 7.69
N VAL A 488 12.20 -5.58 8.64
CA VAL A 488 12.57 -4.18 8.95
C VAL A 488 14.03 -4.09 9.35
N ILE A 489 14.51 -4.94 10.28
CA ILE A 489 15.90 -4.94 10.74
C ILE A 489 16.87 -5.23 9.58
N VAL A 490 16.57 -6.25 8.77
CA VAL A 490 17.38 -6.59 7.59
C VAL A 490 17.39 -5.44 6.58
N GLY A 491 16.25 -4.79 6.34
CA GLY A 491 16.15 -3.61 5.48
C GLY A 491 16.98 -2.44 6.02
N THR A 492 16.94 -2.16 7.32
CA THR A 492 17.78 -1.13 7.94
C THR A 492 19.27 -1.45 7.79
N LEU A 493 19.67 -2.70 8.05
CA LEU A 493 21.07 -3.12 7.91
C LEU A 493 21.52 -3.01 6.45
N PHE A 494 20.66 -3.39 5.50
CA PHE A 494 20.95 -3.25 4.08
C PHE A 494 21.15 -1.77 3.70
N ASP A 495 20.23 -0.89 4.06
CA ASP A 495 20.33 0.54 3.75
C ASP A 495 21.58 1.18 4.38
N VAL A 496 21.95 0.80 5.61
CA VAL A 496 23.17 1.28 6.29
C VAL A 496 24.44 0.78 5.59
N LEU A 497 24.46 -0.47 5.13
CA LEU A 497 25.63 -1.07 4.48
C LEU A 497 25.81 -0.58 3.04
N PHE A 498 24.71 -0.28 2.35
CA PHE A 498 24.74 0.07 0.93
C PHE A 498 24.50 1.56 0.64
N LEU A 499 24.21 2.38 1.67
CA LEU A 499 24.13 3.86 1.75
C LEU A 499 23.35 4.62 0.65
N LYS A 500 22.85 3.94 -0.40
CA LYS A 500 22.27 4.52 -1.61
C LYS A 500 20.85 4.04 -1.91
N GLN A 501 20.34 3.05 -1.18
CA GLN A 501 19.01 2.49 -1.41
C GLN A 501 18.17 2.62 -0.13
N TYR A 502 17.01 3.26 -0.23
CA TYR A 502 16.10 3.55 0.90
C TYR A 502 14.98 2.49 1.01
N TYR A 503 15.31 1.21 1.17
CA TYR A 503 14.29 0.15 1.29
C TYR A 503 13.57 0.13 2.63
N PHE A 504 14.25 0.57 3.70
CA PHE A 504 13.73 0.61 5.07
C PHE A 504 12.40 1.37 5.15
N GLY A 505 12.32 2.55 4.55
CA GLY A 505 11.12 3.38 4.56
C GLY A 505 9.91 2.65 3.95
N ARG A 506 10.11 1.99 2.82
CA ARG A 506 9.07 1.19 2.14
C ARG A 506 8.64 -0.02 2.96
N ILE A 507 9.61 -0.73 3.56
CA ILE A 507 9.33 -1.90 4.41
C ILE A 507 8.50 -1.48 5.62
N ILE A 508 8.84 -0.37 6.28
CA ILE A 508 8.07 0.17 7.40
C ILE A 508 6.66 0.56 6.96
N GLU A 509 6.53 1.28 5.84
CA GLU A 509 5.23 1.72 5.32
C GLU A 509 4.28 0.53 5.15
N ILE A 510 4.75 -0.52 4.48
CA ILE A 510 3.96 -1.72 4.19
C ILE A 510 3.74 -2.55 5.45
N SER A 511 4.69 -2.59 6.39
CA SER A 511 4.58 -3.43 7.60
C SER A 511 3.80 -2.77 8.75
N MET A 512 3.44 -1.49 8.62
CA MET A 512 2.81 -0.73 9.70
C MET A 512 1.49 -1.33 10.20
N PHE A 513 0.70 -1.94 9.30
CA PHE A 513 -0.56 -2.58 9.70
C PHE A 513 -0.34 -3.75 10.67
N LEU A 514 0.80 -4.46 10.59
CA LEU A 514 1.15 -5.54 11.52
C LEU A 514 1.25 -4.98 12.94
N LEU A 515 2.00 -3.89 13.09
CA LEU A 515 2.18 -3.25 14.38
C LEU A 515 0.84 -2.80 15.01
N LEU A 516 -0.05 -2.25 14.18
CA LEU A 516 -1.35 -1.77 14.61
C LEU A 516 -2.28 -2.89 15.09
N ILE A 517 -2.19 -4.11 14.54
CA ILE A 517 -2.93 -5.28 15.06
C ILE A 517 -2.52 -5.55 16.52
N GLY A 518 -1.22 -5.46 16.83
CA GLY A 518 -0.70 -5.55 18.19
C GLY A 518 -1.27 -4.47 19.09
N PHE A 519 -1.36 -3.22 18.62
CA PHE A 519 -1.94 -2.13 19.41
C PHE A 519 -3.41 -2.39 19.75
N VAL A 520 -4.20 -2.85 18.76
CA VAL A 520 -5.61 -3.25 18.96
C VAL A 520 -5.71 -4.38 19.99
N ALA A 521 -4.79 -5.33 19.96
CA ALA A 521 -4.72 -6.41 20.94
C ALA A 521 -4.43 -5.89 22.36
N TYR A 522 -3.50 -4.94 22.51
CA TYR A 522 -3.20 -4.30 23.79
C TYR A 522 -4.43 -3.55 24.33
N TYR A 523 -5.15 -2.83 23.46
CA TYR A 523 -6.40 -2.19 23.87
C TYR A 523 -7.42 -3.20 24.39
N TYR A 524 -7.63 -4.29 23.66
CA TYR A 524 -8.57 -5.32 24.07
C TYR A 524 -8.19 -5.94 25.43
N LYS A 525 -6.89 -6.14 25.69
CA LYS A 525 -6.36 -6.54 27.00
C LYS A 525 -6.78 -5.58 28.10
N MET A 526 -6.51 -4.28 27.91
CA MET A 526 -6.75 -3.26 28.94
C MET A 526 -8.24 -3.10 29.27
N PHE A 527 -9.10 -3.20 28.26
CA PHE A 527 -10.55 -3.22 28.44
C PHE A 527 -10.97 -4.45 29.26
N LYS A 528 -10.51 -5.65 28.89
CA LYS A 528 -10.86 -6.89 29.60
C LYS A 528 -10.41 -6.89 31.06
N LEU A 529 -9.27 -6.27 31.36
CA LEU A 529 -8.74 -6.14 32.72
C LEU A 529 -9.41 -5.01 33.52
N GLY A 530 -10.24 -4.17 32.92
CA GLY A 530 -10.86 -3.03 33.60
C GLY A 530 -9.83 -2.06 34.19
N LEU A 531 -8.64 -1.98 33.58
CA LEU A 531 -7.52 -1.19 34.08
C LEU A 531 -7.65 0.30 33.79
N MET A 532 -8.48 0.66 32.81
CA MET A 532 -8.71 2.04 32.42
C MET A 532 -10.15 2.43 32.69
N LYS A 533 -10.32 3.61 33.32
CA LYS A 533 -11.60 4.31 33.32
C LYS A 533 -11.96 4.59 31.86
N GLN A 534 -13.14 4.17 31.43
CA GLN A 534 -13.58 4.28 30.04
C GLN A 534 -13.48 5.71 29.50
N GLN A 535 -13.68 6.73 30.33
CA GLN A 535 -13.62 8.14 29.92
C GLN A 535 -12.20 8.60 29.55
N ILE A 536 -11.20 8.37 30.41
CA ILE A 536 -9.80 8.79 30.17
C ILE A 536 -9.28 8.17 28.88
N PHE A 537 -9.61 6.91 28.63
CA PHE A 537 -9.15 6.22 27.44
C PHE A 537 -9.87 6.67 26.15
N LYS A 538 -11.17 6.96 26.23
CA LYS A 538 -11.90 7.59 25.10
C LYS A 538 -11.27 8.92 24.72
N ILE A 539 -10.91 9.74 25.70
CA ILE A 539 -10.22 11.03 25.48
C ILE A 539 -8.86 10.79 24.80
N PHE A 540 -8.07 9.83 25.29
CA PHE A 540 -6.79 9.48 24.68
C PHE A 540 -6.92 9.03 23.21
N LEU A 541 -7.91 8.20 22.89
CA LEU A 541 -8.17 7.77 21.52
C LEU A 541 -8.61 8.92 20.61
N ILE A 542 -9.54 9.75 21.08
CA ILE A 542 -9.99 10.94 20.35
C ILE A 542 -8.80 11.85 20.08
N PHE A 543 -7.94 12.06 21.09
CA PHE A 543 -6.72 12.84 20.94
C PHE A 543 -5.79 12.24 19.88
N ILE A 544 -5.48 10.94 19.95
CA ILE A 544 -4.60 10.30 18.95
C ILE A 544 -5.19 10.40 17.53
N ILE A 545 -6.47 10.12 17.35
CA ILE A 545 -7.08 10.10 16.02
C ILE A 545 -7.18 11.52 15.46
N THR A 546 -7.68 12.46 16.25
CA THR A 546 -7.76 13.87 15.84
C THR A 546 -6.38 14.40 15.48
N PHE A 547 -5.37 14.12 16.32
CA PHE A 547 -4.00 14.53 16.04
C PHE A 547 -3.43 13.85 14.79
N SER A 548 -3.76 12.57 14.57
CA SER A 548 -3.32 11.84 13.37
C SER A 548 -3.88 12.47 12.11
N LEU A 549 -5.18 12.78 12.10
CA LEU A 549 -5.83 13.44 10.98
C LEU A 549 -5.24 14.83 10.76
N ILE A 550 -5.08 15.64 11.81
CA ILE A 550 -4.47 16.98 11.70
C ILE A 550 -3.04 16.88 11.14
N GLY A 551 -2.20 16.00 11.70
CA GLY A 551 -0.82 15.82 11.24
C GLY A 551 -0.77 15.40 9.77
N THR A 552 -1.67 14.51 9.37
CA THR A 552 -1.86 14.14 7.97
C THR A 552 -2.23 15.34 7.09
N PHE A 553 -3.21 16.15 7.47
CA PHE A 553 -3.60 17.34 6.68
C PHE A 553 -2.53 18.43 6.63
N MET A 554 -1.78 18.65 7.71
CA MET A 554 -0.67 19.61 7.72
C MET A 554 0.47 19.20 6.80
N GLU A 555 0.77 17.90 6.71
CA GLU A 555 1.73 17.40 5.72
C GLU A 555 1.19 17.58 4.29
N MET A 556 -0.12 17.42 4.09
CA MET A 556 -0.80 17.46 2.79
C MET A 556 -0.97 18.87 2.20
N GLU A 557 -1.29 19.89 3.01
CA GLU A 557 -1.50 21.28 2.56
C GLU A 557 -0.26 21.85 1.84
N ASN A 558 0.93 21.49 2.33
CA ASN A 558 2.22 21.87 1.75
C ASN A 558 2.45 21.28 0.33
N TYR A 559 1.74 20.21 -0.07
CA TYR A 559 1.90 19.63 -1.41
C TYR A 559 0.96 20.27 -2.43
N GLU A 560 -0.25 20.66 -2.03
CA GLU A 560 -1.23 21.20 -2.96
C GLU A 560 -0.82 22.59 -3.50
N GLN A 561 -0.29 23.45 -2.63
CA GLN A 561 0.18 24.78 -3.02
C GLN A 561 1.35 24.70 -4.00
N VAL A 562 2.31 23.81 -3.70
CA VAL A 562 3.46 23.51 -4.57
C VAL A 562 2.97 22.96 -5.92
N GLN A 563 2.04 21.99 -5.92
CA GLN A 563 1.52 21.40 -7.13
C GLN A 563 0.78 22.40 -8.03
N LYS A 564 -0.09 23.25 -7.48
CA LYS A 564 -0.84 24.25 -8.27
C LYS A 564 0.09 25.25 -8.94
N ARG A 565 1.09 25.75 -8.21
CA ARG A 565 2.10 26.67 -8.73
C ARG A 565 2.91 26.01 -9.86
N ASP A 566 3.40 24.80 -9.61
CA ASP A 566 4.42 24.18 -10.46
C ASP A 566 3.84 23.51 -11.72
N LEU A 567 2.63 22.94 -11.63
CA LEU A 567 1.98 22.34 -12.80
C LEU A 567 1.51 23.38 -13.82
N GLN A 568 1.15 24.58 -13.38
CA GLN A 568 0.79 25.66 -14.30
C GLN A 568 1.97 26.07 -15.18
N VAL A 569 3.18 26.11 -14.60
CA VAL A 569 4.42 26.39 -15.34
C VAL A 569 4.62 25.37 -16.46
N PHE A 570 4.52 24.07 -16.14
CA PHE A 570 4.69 23.02 -17.14
C PHE A 570 3.57 22.99 -18.18
N GLN A 571 2.32 23.21 -17.77
CA GLN A 571 1.19 23.26 -18.70
C GLN A 571 1.32 24.41 -19.70
N GLN A 572 1.79 25.58 -19.26
CA GLN A 572 1.97 26.73 -20.15
C GLN A 572 3.18 26.52 -21.07
N TYR A 573 4.31 26.07 -20.53
CA TYR A 573 5.49 25.73 -21.33
C TYR A 573 5.14 24.73 -22.44
N ALA A 574 4.40 23.66 -22.11
CA ALA A 574 3.90 22.66 -23.06
C ALA A 574 3.06 23.19 -24.21
N LYS A 575 2.40 24.33 -24.05
CA LYS A 575 1.61 24.95 -25.12
C LYS A 575 2.45 25.70 -26.13
N PHE A 576 3.66 26.15 -25.74
CA PHE A 576 4.45 27.08 -26.52
C PHE A 576 5.79 26.52 -27.02
N SER A 577 6.16 25.31 -26.60
CA SER A 577 7.37 24.63 -27.10
C SER A 577 7.02 23.25 -27.64
N ASN A 578 7.54 22.96 -28.84
CA ASN A 578 7.38 21.69 -29.55
C ASN A 578 8.65 20.83 -29.58
N ASP A 579 9.78 21.37 -29.13
CA ASP A 579 11.10 20.73 -29.25
C ASP A 579 11.48 19.91 -28.00
N SER A 580 12.40 18.96 -28.18
CA SER A 580 13.02 18.23 -27.08
C SER A 580 14.10 19.10 -26.43
N ASN A 581 13.83 19.49 -25.19
CA ASN A 581 14.66 20.38 -24.39
C ASN A 581 15.22 19.63 -23.17
N ILE A 582 16.18 20.28 -22.50
CA ILE A 582 16.81 19.73 -21.30
C ILE A 582 16.27 20.44 -20.08
N PHE A 583 15.88 19.68 -19.08
CA PHE A 583 15.35 20.17 -17.80
C PHE A 583 16.26 19.79 -16.66
N LEU A 584 16.82 20.80 -16.00
CA LEU A 584 17.49 20.70 -14.71
C LEU A 584 16.43 20.87 -13.61
N ILE A 585 16.03 19.78 -12.96
CA ILE A 585 14.88 19.73 -12.04
C ILE A 585 15.11 18.77 -10.86
N GLU A 586 14.31 18.90 -9.80
CA GLU A 586 14.28 17.93 -8.70
C GLU A 586 13.55 16.64 -9.13
N PHE A 587 13.94 15.50 -8.55
CA PHE A 587 13.27 14.22 -8.77
C PHE A 587 11.75 14.31 -8.53
N GLY A 588 10.96 13.79 -9.48
CA GLY A 588 9.49 13.75 -9.42
C GLY A 588 8.81 14.87 -10.20
N PHE A 589 9.49 15.99 -10.45
CA PHE A 589 8.96 17.08 -11.29
C PHE A 589 8.81 16.68 -12.76
N GLN A 590 9.60 15.70 -13.25
CA GLN A 590 9.50 15.23 -14.62
C GLN A 590 8.11 14.68 -14.95
N HIS A 591 7.35 14.23 -13.96
CA HIS A 591 6.02 13.67 -14.16
C HIS A 591 5.01 14.70 -14.66
N GLY A 592 5.11 15.95 -14.20
CA GLY A 592 4.27 17.05 -14.68
C GLY A 592 4.55 17.39 -16.14
N LEU A 593 5.83 17.53 -16.49
CA LEU A 593 6.26 17.76 -17.87
C LEU A 593 5.80 16.61 -18.77
N ASN A 594 6.11 15.37 -18.41
CA ASN A 594 5.70 14.19 -19.17
C ASN A 594 4.19 14.15 -19.42
N TYR A 595 3.34 14.48 -18.44
CA TYR A 595 1.88 14.48 -18.62
C TYR A 595 1.40 15.48 -19.68
N PHE A 596 1.91 16.72 -19.61
CA PHE A 596 1.47 17.82 -20.48
C PHE A 596 2.13 17.78 -21.86
N TYR A 597 3.40 17.36 -21.94
CA TYR A 597 4.16 17.23 -23.18
C TYR A 597 3.91 15.95 -23.95
N TYR A 598 3.29 14.94 -23.33
CA TYR A 598 3.08 13.66 -23.99
C TYR A 598 2.39 13.86 -25.36
N PRO A 599 2.98 13.35 -26.47
CA PRO A 599 2.40 13.55 -27.78
C PRO A 599 1.04 12.86 -27.88
N TYR A 600 0.04 13.59 -28.35
CA TYR A 600 -1.33 13.07 -28.51
C TYR A 600 -1.56 12.38 -29.85
N GLU A 601 -0.55 12.34 -30.72
CA GLU A 601 -0.67 11.77 -32.06
C GLU A 601 -0.52 10.24 -32.04
N GLU A 602 -1.42 9.54 -32.73
CA GLU A 602 -1.47 8.07 -32.80
C GLU A 602 -0.25 7.43 -33.47
N ASN A 603 0.55 8.20 -34.22
CA ASN A 603 1.66 7.70 -35.03
C ASN A 603 2.94 7.41 -34.22
N ASN A 604 3.02 7.82 -32.96
CA ASN A 604 4.22 7.73 -32.12
C ASN A 604 4.10 6.65 -31.02
N LYS A 605 3.66 5.44 -31.39
CA LYS A 605 3.40 4.33 -30.43
C LYS A 605 4.66 3.78 -29.75
N SER A 606 5.84 4.02 -30.30
CA SER A 606 7.13 3.51 -29.78
C SER A 606 7.84 4.46 -28.80
N ILE A 607 7.39 5.71 -28.66
CA ILE A 607 8.06 6.70 -27.78
C ILE A 607 7.88 6.26 -26.32
N ARG A 608 8.98 6.18 -25.56
CA ARG A 608 8.94 5.94 -24.11
C ARG A 608 8.58 7.23 -23.38
N ILE A 609 7.85 7.16 -22.27
CA ILE A 609 7.48 8.37 -21.53
C ILE A 609 8.75 9.11 -21.05
N SER A 610 9.80 8.37 -20.70
CA SER A 610 11.09 8.93 -20.28
C SER A 610 11.91 9.59 -21.40
N SER A 611 11.51 9.46 -22.67
CA SER A 611 12.26 10.00 -23.82
C SER A 611 11.62 11.26 -24.42
N ILE A 612 10.59 11.83 -23.79
CA ILE A 612 9.90 13.03 -24.27
C ILE A 612 10.78 14.28 -24.09
N GLN A 613 11.48 14.36 -22.96
CA GLN A 613 12.41 15.42 -22.61
C GLN A 613 13.66 14.81 -21.99
N ILE A 614 14.76 15.55 -21.97
CA ILE A 614 15.98 15.14 -21.29
C ILE A 614 15.95 15.74 -19.89
N TYR A 615 16.09 14.90 -18.86
CA TYR A 615 16.04 15.33 -17.46
C TYR A 615 17.38 15.13 -16.78
N VAL A 616 17.83 16.17 -16.08
CA VAL A 616 19.02 16.15 -15.22
C VAL A 616 18.55 16.46 -13.79
N TYR A 617 18.72 15.49 -12.88
CA TYR A 617 18.14 15.55 -11.54
C TYR A 617 19.08 16.13 -10.47
N PHE A 618 18.53 16.94 -9.56
CA PHE A 618 19.20 17.27 -8.29
C PHE A 618 19.16 16.06 -7.33
N GLY A 619 20.29 15.65 -6.74
CA GLY A 619 20.38 14.68 -5.64
C GLY A 619 21.06 13.33 -5.91
N GLU A 620 21.51 12.99 -7.13
CA GLU A 620 22.17 11.70 -7.40
C GLU A 620 23.71 11.73 -7.40
N ASN A 621 24.35 12.91 -7.35
CA ASN A 621 25.82 13.07 -7.30
C ASN A 621 26.26 14.33 -6.54
N GLU A 622 27.52 14.37 -6.08
CA GLU A 622 28.17 15.53 -5.43
C GLU A 622 28.29 16.79 -6.33
N ILE A 623 28.00 16.67 -7.64
CA ILE A 623 28.12 17.73 -8.67
C ILE A 623 26.96 18.76 -8.58
N ILE A 624 26.16 18.76 -7.52
CA ILE A 624 24.81 19.34 -7.53
C ILE A 624 24.68 20.61 -6.69
N TYR A 625 25.60 20.86 -5.75
CA TYR A 625 25.71 22.17 -5.11
C TYR A 625 26.17 23.25 -6.11
N ASP A 626 26.91 22.85 -7.15
CA ASP A 626 27.50 23.75 -8.15
C ASP A 626 26.48 24.43 -9.10
N TYR A 627 25.21 24.00 -9.10
CA TYR A 627 24.15 24.49 -10.00
C TYR A 627 23.01 25.22 -9.30
N LEU A 628 22.97 25.15 -7.97
CA LEU A 628 21.89 25.73 -7.15
C LEU A 628 22.36 26.95 -6.37
N ASP A 629 23.67 27.15 -6.28
CA ASP A 629 24.28 28.32 -5.66
C ASP A 629 24.83 29.24 -6.77
N PRO A 630 24.30 30.47 -6.90
CA PRO A 630 24.84 31.51 -7.77
C PRO A 630 26.37 31.63 -7.78
N ASP A 631 26.98 31.50 -6.61
CA ASP A 631 28.42 31.70 -6.41
C ASP A 631 29.28 30.59 -7.03
N THR A 632 28.68 29.43 -7.29
CA THR A 632 29.38 28.24 -7.82
C THR A 632 29.18 28.05 -9.33
N HIS A 633 28.32 28.87 -9.96
CA HIS A 633 28.06 28.79 -11.39
C HIS A 633 29.29 29.10 -12.27
N PHE A 634 30.29 29.79 -11.74
CA PHE A 634 31.56 30.05 -12.41
C PHE A 634 32.68 29.29 -11.72
N ASN A 635 33.41 28.49 -12.49
CA ASN A 635 34.60 27.81 -11.95
C ASN A 635 35.79 28.78 -11.78
N GLU A 636 36.89 28.29 -11.21
CA GLU A 636 38.12 29.08 -10.97
C GLU A 636 38.72 29.74 -12.24
N ILE A 637 38.33 29.28 -13.43
CA ILE A 637 38.80 29.78 -14.74
C ILE A 637 37.76 30.72 -15.39
N GLY A 638 36.62 30.99 -14.73
CA GLY A 638 35.56 31.88 -15.21
C GLY A 638 34.61 31.26 -16.25
N GLU A 639 34.64 29.93 -16.42
CA GLU A 639 33.68 29.22 -17.28
C GLU A 639 32.37 28.98 -16.52
N ASN A 640 31.25 29.34 -17.14
CA ASN A 640 29.93 29.11 -16.57
C ASN A 640 29.49 27.64 -16.76
N VAL A 641 29.24 26.92 -15.67
CA VAL A 641 28.94 25.48 -15.68
C VAL A 641 27.60 25.19 -16.37
N LEU A 642 26.60 26.07 -16.23
CA LEU A 642 25.29 25.92 -16.89
C LEU A 642 25.38 26.13 -18.42
N GLN A 643 26.16 27.10 -18.88
CA GLN A 643 26.42 27.29 -20.32
C GLN A 643 27.28 26.16 -20.90
N LYS A 644 28.17 25.57 -20.09
CA LYS A 644 28.92 24.36 -20.48
C LYS A 644 27.99 23.17 -20.70
N LEU A 645 27.00 22.97 -19.82
CA LEU A 645 25.96 21.96 -20.02
C LEU A 645 25.19 22.20 -21.33
N LYS A 646 24.78 23.44 -21.61
CA LYS A 646 24.14 23.80 -22.88
C LYS A 646 25.01 23.44 -24.09
N LYS A 647 26.30 23.75 -24.06
CA LYS A 647 27.25 23.37 -25.12
C LYS A 647 27.44 21.86 -25.25
N GLN A 648 27.45 21.13 -24.13
CA GLN A 648 27.65 19.68 -24.11
C GLN A 648 26.51 18.94 -24.81
N TYR A 649 25.26 19.33 -24.54
CA TYR A 649 24.10 18.61 -25.08
C TYR A 649 23.56 19.19 -26.38
N GLN A 650 24.01 20.38 -26.81
CA GLN A 650 23.59 21.05 -28.05
C GLN A 650 22.08 21.36 -28.16
N ASN A 651 21.34 21.35 -27.05
CA ASN A 651 19.93 21.73 -26.97
C ASN A 651 19.72 22.85 -25.94
N ASP A 652 18.56 23.51 -25.99
CA ASP A 652 18.19 24.49 -24.98
C ASP A 652 18.01 23.83 -23.61
N VAL A 653 18.57 24.50 -22.60
CA VAL A 653 18.58 24.03 -21.22
C VAL A 653 17.71 24.97 -20.39
N TYR A 654 16.79 24.36 -19.66
CA TYR A 654 15.87 25.00 -18.76
C TYR A 654 16.15 24.51 -17.34
N PHE A 655 15.98 25.41 -16.38
CA PHE A 655 16.25 25.18 -14.98
C PHE A 655 15.11 25.74 -14.15
N LEU A 656 14.57 24.92 -13.25
CA LEU A 656 13.52 25.31 -12.31
C LEU A 656 14.11 25.33 -10.90
N LEU A 657 14.15 26.50 -10.27
CA LEU A 657 14.54 26.63 -8.87
C LEU A 657 13.49 25.96 -7.97
N THR A 658 13.88 24.90 -7.28
CA THR A 658 13.04 24.30 -6.24
C THR A 658 13.46 24.85 -4.88
N GLU A 659 12.50 25.27 -4.05
CA GLU A 659 12.75 25.69 -2.66
C GLU A 659 13.25 24.52 -1.78
N ARG A 660 13.24 23.28 -2.30
CA ARG A 660 13.55 22.06 -1.57
C ARG A 660 14.88 21.48 -2.05
N VAL A 661 15.98 22.12 -1.69
CA VAL A 661 17.26 21.40 -1.75
C VAL A 661 17.27 20.42 -0.57
N SER A 662 16.93 19.16 -0.87
CA SER A 662 17.05 17.95 -0.05
C SER A 662 15.77 17.35 0.54
N THR A 663 15.55 16.09 0.18
CA THR A 663 14.67 15.11 0.83
C THR A 663 15.21 14.61 2.18
N SER A 664 16.37 15.08 2.63
CA SER A 664 16.85 14.86 3.99
C SER A 664 16.20 15.84 4.96
N ALA A 665 16.18 15.53 6.25
CA ALA A 665 15.46 16.28 7.28
C ALA A 665 15.97 17.71 7.55
N PHE A 666 16.81 18.28 6.68
CA PHE A 666 17.41 19.60 6.78
C PHE A 666 16.87 20.49 5.68
N LYS A 667 15.87 21.32 6.02
CA LYS A 667 15.38 22.38 5.15
C LYS A 667 16.38 23.53 5.17
N ASN A 668 16.98 23.85 4.04
CA ASN A 668 17.36 25.23 3.74
C ASN A 668 16.52 25.66 2.55
N ASP A 669 15.47 26.45 2.81
CA ASP A 669 14.81 27.19 1.73
C ASP A 669 15.87 28.12 1.11
N ILE A 670 15.86 28.29 -0.22
CA ILE A 670 16.76 29.26 -0.88
C ILE A 670 16.41 30.65 -0.31
N PRO A 671 17.37 31.37 0.31
CA PRO A 671 17.10 32.71 0.84
C PRO A 671 16.52 33.63 -0.23
N ILE A 672 15.63 34.55 0.16
CA ILE A 672 15.03 35.53 -0.78
C ILE A 672 16.13 36.35 -1.47
N GLU A 673 17.22 36.65 -0.74
CA GLU A 673 18.41 37.34 -1.25
C GLU A 673 19.06 36.57 -2.41
N THR A 674 19.27 35.26 -2.26
CA THR A 674 19.78 34.38 -3.32
C THR A 674 18.81 34.30 -4.50
N LEU A 675 17.50 34.29 -4.24
CA LEU A 675 16.48 34.32 -5.30
C LEU A 675 16.58 35.61 -6.13
N GLU A 676 16.82 36.76 -5.48
CA GLU A 676 17.05 38.06 -6.14
C GLU A 676 18.29 38.06 -7.03
N GLU A 677 19.37 37.36 -6.64
CA GLU A 677 20.56 37.21 -7.48
C GLU A 677 20.23 36.52 -8.81
N TYR A 678 19.41 35.47 -8.79
CA TYR A 678 18.95 34.78 -10.00
C TYR A 678 18.16 35.71 -10.95
N TYR A 679 17.48 36.74 -10.45
CA TYR A 679 16.81 37.72 -11.31
C TYR A 679 17.76 38.64 -12.08
N ASN A 680 18.99 38.80 -11.58
CA ASN A 680 19.98 39.73 -12.11
C ASN A 680 21.08 39.04 -12.94
N MET A 681 21.08 37.71 -13.04
CA MET A 681 22.06 36.97 -13.82
C MET A 681 21.89 37.17 -15.32
N SER A 682 22.96 37.63 -16.00
CA SER A 682 22.94 37.95 -17.43
C SER A 682 22.85 36.74 -18.37
N TYR A 683 23.19 35.54 -17.88
CA TYR A 683 23.15 34.29 -18.65
C TYR A 683 21.85 33.49 -18.42
N LEU A 684 20.91 34.03 -17.66
CA LEU A 684 19.59 33.43 -17.45
C LEU A 684 18.50 34.35 -18.01
N SER A 685 17.63 33.80 -18.84
CA SER A 685 16.40 34.46 -19.29
C SER A 685 15.20 33.78 -18.65
N ARG A 686 14.22 34.56 -18.19
CA ARG A 686 12.98 34.01 -17.63
C ARG A 686 12.01 33.76 -18.78
N VAL A 687 11.68 32.49 -19.02
CA VAL A 687 10.76 32.13 -20.11
C VAL A 687 9.32 32.08 -19.62
N PHE A 688 9.10 31.65 -18.38
CA PHE A 688 7.77 31.64 -17.81
C PHE A 688 7.83 31.81 -16.29
N SER A 689 6.87 32.54 -15.74
CA SER A 689 6.76 32.70 -14.31
C SER A 689 5.31 32.90 -13.90
N ALA A 690 4.79 32.02 -13.05
CA ALA A 690 3.44 32.12 -12.53
C ALA A 690 3.47 32.47 -11.05
N LYS A 691 2.80 33.57 -10.70
CA LYS A 691 2.47 33.88 -9.31
C LYS A 691 1.27 33.05 -8.87
N ALA A 692 1.43 32.28 -7.80
CA ALA A 692 0.35 31.62 -7.11
C ALA A 692 -0.57 32.64 -6.41
N ILE A 693 -1.70 32.17 -5.90
CA ILE A 693 -2.72 33.00 -5.24
C ILE A 693 -2.16 33.69 -3.97
N ASP A 694 -1.16 33.08 -3.34
CA ASP A 694 -0.43 33.63 -2.19
C ASP A 694 0.69 34.62 -2.59
N GLY A 695 0.88 34.87 -3.90
CA GLY A 695 1.90 35.75 -4.44
C GLY A 695 3.26 35.10 -4.67
N SER A 696 3.45 33.82 -4.32
CA SER A 696 4.71 33.09 -4.53
C SER A 696 4.92 32.75 -6.01
N GLU A 697 6.17 32.80 -6.47
CA GLU A 697 6.51 32.68 -7.89
C GLU A 697 7.61 31.62 -8.09
N ARG A 698 7.48 30.76 -9.11
CA ARG A 698 8.55 29.84 -9.52
C ARG A 698 8.82 29.97 -11.02
N PRO A 699 9.79 30.81 -11.40
CA PRO A 699 10.16 30.98 -12.79
C PRO A 699 10.88 29.73 -13.34
N LEU A 700 10.55 29.39 -14.59
CA LEU A 700 11.37 28.52 -15.42
C LEU A 700 12.42 29.38 -16.13
N TYR A 701 13.69 29.19 -15.76
CA TYR A 701 14.81 29.89 -16.37
C TYR A 701 15.30 29.13 -17.60
N TRP A 702 15.58 29.85 -18.66
CA TRP A 702 16.30 29.39 -19.83
C TRP A 702 17.73 29.90 -19.76
N ILE A 703 18.68 28.99 -19.96
CA ILE A 703 20.11 29.32 -19.98
C ILE A 703 20.44 29.85 -21.36
N VAL A 704 20.90 31.10 -21.44
CA VAL A 704 21.18 31.84 -22.69
C VAL A 704 22.54 31.45 -23.25
#